data_AF-A0A7S1D555-F1
#
_entry.id   AF-A0A7S1D555-F1
#
_cell.length_a   1.000
_cell.length_b   1.000
_cell.length_c   1.000
_cell.angle_alpha   90.00
_cell.angle_beta   90.00
_cell.angle_gamma   90.00
#
_symmetry.space_group_name_H-M   'P 1'
#
loop_
_entity.id
_entity.type
_entity.pdbx_description
1 polymer ?
#
loop_
_entity_poly.entity_id
_entity_poly.type
_entity_poly.pdbx_seq_one_letter_code
_entity_poly.pdbx_strand_id
1 'polypeptide(L)'
;DNEALSGIAKDRDDSISKLIHDLNLNREESIQALQRAERAENELARLVADLQGEDELAALSSSLQDQLAKSKAEYESVLAELQRRTEAEEKLRKDIDALLQERETIVEERQILEEENEEMLIQLGLNKEQMDAHESEMEAYLGRFEDTEEELVQAKEEIAAFEEEVQDLNQKIEELTTSQASNGFHHTEDQLTDGNAELRQQLDDLSADNAQKTKQIFELQIKLEDTSRSLERSSTDGSESKKAMSGQVGMLTNRCNRLEEVRARQQIELETLTSQLRSSQAELSTVGGQANIYRQQISDLEHACSERDSAIRQRELALNEVQRQLEALRESGVNNDTIGNMSRHIEDLSARLQEAEYHSSQHAEKLRATNIAHEAARQQISEYQEKLSQMEKSAENARLETKSHEQVAERQEELEKLIQELQDMVTKNDDDIMELERQRNESRSRAAMLESELSSEKDNLSAVVSSKRENDKILASKEAELKKLQSQMSSLHRKYRDFTQKQDAKDQQFHREIASMRQAAERRNERINSLEKQLRSLTIELSSSKHLLVSKDDELQRVSIELENVRAEQLKTTQRVTSQVLNSDLSREEAESTDNMRNLIVSLSQALERSESQRADAIERLLRERKASADSLRRLGESVKRFYSTLSCGSGSSI
;
A
#
# COMPACT_ATOMS: atom_id res chain seq x y z
N ASP A 1 -25.12 -1.89 49.02
CA ASP A 1 -26.12 -0.93 48.52
C ASP A 1 -27.57 -1.43 48.52
N ASN A 2 -27.87 -2.69 48.17
CA ASN A 2 -29.24 -3.22 48.27
C ASN A 2 -29.84 -3.26 49.70
N GLU A 3 -29.04 -3.49 50.75
CA GLU A 3 -29.54 -3.44 52.15
C GLU A 3 -29.90 -2.03 52.62
N ALA A 4 -29.18 -1.00 52.14
CA ALA A 4 -29.46 0.39 52.51
C ALA A 4 -30.76 0.90 51.86
N LEU A 5 -31.04 0.50 50.62
CA LEU A 5 -32.29 0.83 49.93
C LEU A 5 -33.50 0.08 50.53
N SER A 6 -33.31 -1.16 50.98
CA SER A 6 -34.35 -1.91 51.70
C SER A 6 -34.74 -1.27 53.04
N GLY A 7 -33.77 -0.68 53.76
CA GLY A 7 -34.04 0.02 55.02
C GLY A 7 -34.87 1.29 54.80
N ILE A 8 -34.51 2.09 53.79
CA ILE A 8 -35.20 3.35 53.46
C ILE A 8 -36.63 3.09 52.99
N ALA A 9 -36.87 2.02 52.21
CA ALA A 9 -38.22 1.65 51.78
C ALA A 9 -39.12 1.28 52.98
N LYS A 10 -38.57 0.53 53.94
CA LYS A 10 -39.30 0.11 55.14
C LYS A 10 -39.64 1.28 56.08
N ASP A 11 -38.71 2.20 56.29
CA ASP A 11 -38.93 3.39 57.13
C ASP A 11 -39.98 4.33 56.51
N ARG A 12 -40.08 4.35 55.17
CA ARG A 12 -41.12 5.09 54.44
C ARG A 12 -42.49 4.44 54.58
N ASP A 13 -42.58 3.12 54.43
CA ASP A 13 -43.84 2.38 54.59
C ASP A 13 -44.38 2.45 56.03
N ASP A 14 -43.48 2.43 57.03
CA ASP A 14 -43.84 2.60 58.44
C ASP A 14 -44.32 4.04 58.72
N SER A 15 -43.72 5.05 58.08
CA SER A 15 -44.17 6.45 58.19
C SER A 15 -45.53 6.67 57.52
N ILE A 16 -45.78 6.09 56.36
CA ILE A 16 -47.07 6.17 55.65
C ILE A 16 -48.16 5.48 56.49
N SER A 17 -47.87 4.30 57.04
CA SER A 17 -48.81 3.57 57.89
C SER A 17 -49.19 4.35 59.14
N LYS A 18 -48.22 5.05 59.75
CA LYS A 18 -48.46 5.91 60.91
C LYS A 18 -49.32 7.12 60.57
N LEU A 19 -49.06 7.76 59.42
CA LEU A 19 -49.85 8.90 58.94
C LEU A 19 -51.32 8.50 58.68
N ILE A 20 -51.54 7.33 58.08
CA ILE A 20 -52.90 6.79 57.85
C ILE A 20 -53.61 6.51 59.17
N HIS A 21 -52.91 5.99 60.18
CA HIS A 21 -53.50 5.76 61.49
C HIS A 21 -53.91 7.07 62.18
N ASP A 22 -53.05 8.08 62.15
CA ASP A 22 -53.31 9.39 62.76
C ASP A 22 -54.46 10.15 62.06
N LEU A 23 -54.59 10.02 60.74
CA LEU A 23 -55.71 10.57 59.97
C LEU A 23 -57.04 9.89 60.33
N ASN A 24 -57.05 8.57 60.49
CA ASN A 24 -58.25 7.83 60.88
C ASN A 24 -58.71 8.17 62.30
N LEU A 25 -57.76 8.33 63.24
CA LEU A 25 -58.06 8.72 64.61
C LEU A 25 -58.72 10.11 64.67
N ASN A 26 -58.15 11.09 63.95
CA ASN A 26 -58.72 12.44 63.87
C ASN A 26 -60.11 12.48 63.20
N ARG A 27 -60.34 11.60 62.22
CA ARG A 27 -61.66 11.45 61.58
C ARG A 27 -62.70 10.91 62.56
N GLU A 28 -62.35 9.90 63.36
CA GLU A 28 -63.23 9.37 64.41
C GLU A 28 -63.56 10.42 65.47
N GLU A 29 -62.57 11.22 65.89
CA GLU A 29 -62.79 12.32 66.84
C GLU A 29 -63.74 13.39 66.28
N SER A 30 -63.62 13.73 65.00
CA SER A 30 -64.51 14.68 64.33
C SER A 30 -65.94 14.14 64.19
N ILE A 31 -66.10 12.85 63.90
CA ILE A 31 -67.43 12.19 63.85
C ILE A 31 -68.06 12.17 65.25
N GLN A 32 -67.28 11.89 66.30
CA GLN A 32 -67.78 11.92 67.67
C GLN A 32 -68.18 13.33 68.12
N ALA A 33 -67.46 14.37 67.70
CA ALA A 33 -67.81 15.76 67.98
C ALA A 33 -69.14 16.15 67.30
N LEU A 34 -69.33 15.77 66.03
CA LEU A 34 -70.60 15.97 65.32
C LEU A 34 -71.77 15.26 65.99
N GLN A 35 -71.59 14.01 66.43
CA GLN A 35 -72.62 13.27 67.18
C GLN A 35 -72.97 13.91 68.53
N ARG A 36 -72.03 14.59 69.19
CA ARG A 36 -72.31 15.34 70.43
C ARG A 36 -73.10 16.61 70.14
N ALA A 37 -72.77 17.33 69.08
CA ALA A 37 -73.51 18.51 68.64
C ALA A 37 -74.96 18.17 68.27
N GLU A 38 -75.17 17.08 67.53
CA GLU A 38 -76.51 16.60 67.15
C GLU A 38 -77.36 16.20 68.37
N ARG A 39 -76.74 15.61 69.41
CA ARG A 39 -77.45 15.33 70.67
C ARG A 39 -77.83 16.59 71.43
N ALA A 40 -76.95 17.59 71.48
CA ALA A 40 -77.23 18.87 72.12
C ALA A 40 -78.35 19.63 71.40
N GLU A 41 -78.40 19.58 70.06
CA GLU A 41 -79.48 20.16 69.26
C GLU A 41 -80.82 19.47 69.55
N ASN A 42 -80.83 18.13 69.65
CA ASN A 42 -82.03 17.37 70.02
C ASN A 42 -82.51 17.64 71.46
N GLU A 43 -81.59 17.88 72.41
CA GLU A 43 -81.95 18.29 73.78
C GLU A 43 -82.51 19.71 73.84
N LEU A 44 -81.95 20.65 73.07
CA LEU A 44 -82.47 22.01 72.94
C LEU A 44 -83.87 22.02 72.31
N ALA A 45 -84.08 21.23 71.25
CA ALA A 45 -85.40 21.08 70.63
C ALA A 45 -86.45 20.51 71.60
N ARG A 46 -86.03 19.63 72.52
CA ARG A 46 -86.90 19.08 73.56
C ARG A 46 -87.21 20.10 74.67
N LEU A 47 -86.23 20.88 75.10
CA LEU A 47 -86.41 21.96 76.09
C LEU A 47 -87.33 23.07 75.55
N VAL A 48 -87.26 23.38 74.25
CA VAL A 48 -88.16 24.32 73.58
C VAL A 48 -89.61 23.81 73.55
N ALA A 49 -89.83 22.49 73.49
CA ALA A 49 -91.16 21.89 73.47
C ALA A 49 -91.87 21.89 74.84
N ASP A 50 -91.12 21.92 75.96
CA ASP A 50 -91.65 21.79 77.32
C ASP A 50 -92.01 23.13 78.00
N LEU A 51 -91.72 24.27 77.38
CA LEU A 51 -91.94 25.60 77.98
C LEU A 51 -93.27 26.22 77.54
N GLN A 52 -94.22 26.37 78.47
CA GLN A 52 -95.49 27.09 78.34
C GLN A 52 -95.58 28.19 79.42
N GLY A 53 -95.42 29.46 79.03
CA GLY A 53 -95.42 30.64 79.92
C GLY A 53 -94.87 31.89 79.22
N GLU A 54 -95.77 32.76 78.74
CA GLU A 54 -95.53 33.71 77.62
C GLU A 54 -94.44 34.79 77.81
N ASP A 55 -94.09 35.22 79.03
CA ASP A 55 -93.14 36.33 79.22
C ASP A 55 -91.69 35.89 79.55
N GLU A 56 -91.51 34.78 80.28
CA GLU A 56 -90.18 34.15 80.43
C GLU A 56 -89.76 33.43 79.14
N LEU A 57 -90.74 33.01 78.32
CA LEU A 57 -90.52 32.44 77.00
C LEU A 57 -89.87 33.40 76.02
N ALA A 58 -90.17 34.70 76.06
CA ALA A 58 -89.58 35.65 75.09
C ALA A 58 -88.08 35.84 75.34
N ALA A 59 -87.67 35.97 76.61
CA ALA A 59 -86.27 36.08 77.00
C ALA A 59 -85.51 34.76 76.79
N LEU A 60 -86.12 33.62 77.15
CA LEU A 60 -85.50 32.32 76.90
C LEU A 60 -85.44 31.98 75.40
N SER A 61 -86.46 32.34 74.63
CA SER A 61 -86.51 32.17 73.17
C SER A 61 -85.46 33.02 72.46
N SER A 62 -85.23 34.26 72.90
CA SER A 62 -84.14 35.10 72.36
C SER A 62 -82.78 34.51 72.68
N SER A 63 -82.57 34.06 73.93
CA SER A 63 -81.32 33.40 74.34
C SER A 63 -81.08 32.08 73.59
N LEU A 64 -82.14 31.28 73.39
CA LEU A 64 -82.10 30.05 72.61
C LEU A 64 -81.88 30.31 71.13
N GLN A 65 -82.45 31.39 70.56
CA GLN A 65 -82.17 31.79 69.18
C GLN A 65 -80.72 32.23 68.99
N ASP A 66 -80.15 32.98 69.93
CA ASP A 66 -78.74 33.37 69.88
C ASP A 66 -77.81 32.14 70.04
N GLN A 67 -78.14 31.21 70.95
CA GLN A 67 -77.41 29.95 71.09
C GLN A 67 -77.53 29.06 69.84
N LEU A 68 -78.71 29.00 69.23
CA LEU A 68 -78.94 28.26 67.98
C LEU A 68 -78.19 28.91 66.81
N ALA A 69 -78.19 30.24 66.71
CA ALA A 69 -77.45 30.97 65.68
C ALA A 69 -75.93 30.76 65.85
N LYS A 70 -75.43 30.77 67.09
CA LYS A 70 -74.03 30.48 67.39
C LYS A 70 -73.66 29.03 67.06
N SER A 71 -74.48 28.06 67.49
CA SER A 71 -74.27 26.65 67.18
C SER A 71 -74.32 26.38 65.67
N LYS A 72 -75.22 27.06 64.95
CA LYS A 72 -75.30 26.98 63.49
C LYS A 72 -74.07 27.56 62.79
N ALA A 73 -73.57 28.70 63.25
CA ALA A 73 -72.33 29.28 62.73
C ALA A 73 -71.11 28.38 63.01
N GLU A 74 -71.05 27.77 64.19
CA GLU A 74 -70.02 26.77 64.54
C GLU A 74 -70.13 25.53 63.63
N TYR A 75 -71.34 25.02 63.38
CA TYR A 75 -71.57 23.91 62.47
C TYR A 75 -71.17 24.24 61.03
N GLU A 76 -71.55 25.42 60.51
CA GLU A 76 -71.17 25.89 59.18
C GLU A 76 -69.65 26.07 59.05
N SER A 77 -68.98 26.53 60.11
CA SER A 77 -67.51 26.60 60.16
C SER A 77 -66.86 25.22 60.12
N VAL A 78 -67.37 24.25 60.91
CA VAL A 78 -66.87 22.87 60.91
C VAL A 78 -67.11 22.20 59.55
N LEU A 79 -68.25 22.46 58.92
CA LEU A 79 -68.58 21.93 57.59
C LEU A 79 -67.63 22.48 56.52
N ALA A 80 -67.31 23.78 56.57
CA ALA A 80 -66.33 24.40 55.68
C ALA A 80 -64.91 23.86 55.92
N GLU A 81 -64.53 23.60 57.16
CA GLU A 81 -63.24 22.97 57.47
C GLU A 81 -63.17 21.52 56.95
N LEU A 82 -64.25 20.75 57.11
CA LEU A 82 -64.36 19.39 56.55
C LEU A 82 -64.26 19.41 55.01
N GLN A 83 -64.90 20.36 54.34
CA GLN A 83 -64.79 20.52 52.89
C GLN A 83 -63.35 20.80 52.45
N ARG A 84 -62.67 21.74 53.11
CA ARG A 84 -61.25 22.03 52.83
C ARG A 84 -60.37 20.81 53.08
N ARG A 85 -60.65 20.03 54.12
CA ARG A 85 -59.92 18.78 54.38
C ARG A 85 -60.18 17.74 53.30
N THR A 86 -61.41 17.56 52.84
CA THR A 86 -61.70 16.62 51.74
C THR A 86 -61.03 17.03 50.43
N GLU A 87 -60.99 18.32 50.11
CA GLU A 87 -60.26 18.83 48.93
C GLU A 87 -58.74 18.59 49.07
N ALA A 88 -58.19 18.81 50.25
CA ALA A 88 -56.78 18.53 50.54
C ALA A 88 -56.47 17.03 50.46
N GLU A 89 -57.35 16.16 50.97
CA GLU A 89 -57.21 14.70 50.85
C GLU A 89 -57.30 14.24 49.40
N GLU A 90 -58.21 14.80 48.59
CA GLU A 90 -58.30 14.48 47.16
C GLU A 90 -57.05 14.92 46.40
N LYS A 91 -56.50 16.10 46.74
CA LYS A 91 -55.23 16.57 46.19
C LYS A 91 -54.08 15.63 46.55
N LEU A 92 -53.96 15.25 47.83
CA LEU A 92 -52.94 14.30 48.28
C LEU A 92 -53.07 12.93 47.61
N ARG A 93 -54.29 12.45 47.37
CA ARG A 93 -54.51 11.21 46.61
C ARG A 93 -54.00 11.32 45.18
N LYS A 94 -54.30 12.41 44.48
CA LYS A 94 -53.79 12.66 43.12
C LYS A 94 -52.26 12.73 43.11
N ASP A 95 -51.66 13.39 44.09
CA ASP A 95 -50.20 13.46 44.22
C ASP A 95 -49.59 12.07 44.48
N ILE A 96 -50.23 11.24 45.33
CA ILE A 96 -49.80 9.85 45.57
C ILE A 96 -49.90 9.00 44.30
N ASP A 97 -51.01 9.10 43.56
CA ASP A 97 -51.20 8.34 42.31
C ASP A 97 -50.16 8.75 41.26
N ALA A 98 -49.84 10.05 41.14
CA ALA A 98 -48.78 10.54 40.26
C ALA A 98 -47.39 10.00 40.67
N LEU A 99 -47.08 9.99 41.97
CA LEU A 99 -45.82 9.42 42.48
C LEU A 99 -45.73 7.90 42.28
N LEU A 100 -46.86 7.19 42.34
CA LEU A 100 -46.90 5.76 42.05
C LEU A 100 -46.65 5.48 40.57
N GLN A 101 -47.21 6.29 39.66
CA GLN A 101 -46.91 6.21 38.24
C GLN A 101 -45.44 6.51 37.95
N GLU A 102 -44.87 7.56 38.55
CA GLU A 102 -43.44 7.90 38.42
C GLU A 102 -42.54 6.76 38.93
N ARG A 103 -42.94 6.10 40.03
CA ARG A 103 -42.22 4.93 40.54
C ARG A 103 -42.28 3.76 39.55
N GLU A 104 -43.43 3.52 38.94
CA GLU A 104 -43.60 2.45 37.95
C GLU A 104 -42.73 2.69 36.72
N THR A 105 -42.71 3.93 36.19
CA THR A 105 -41.83 4.30 35.06
C THR A 105 -40.36 4.15 35.41
N ILE A 106 -39.93 4.55 36.62
CA ILE A 106 -38.53 4.38 37.06
C ILE A 106 -38.16 2.89 37.17
N VAL A 107 -39.09 2.02 37.60
CA VAL A 107 -38.85 0.58 37.68
C VAL A 107 -38.70 -0.04 36.29
N GLU A 108 -39.54 0.37 35.33
CA GLU A 108 -39.44 -0.06 33.93
C GLU A 108 -38.12 0.41 33.30
N GLU A 109 -37.76 1.68 33.46
CA GLU A 109 -36.47 2.22 32.98
C GLU A 109 -35.28 1.47 33.56
N ARG A 110 -35.33 1.17 34.86
CA ARG A 110 -34.28 0.38 35.51
C ARG A 110 -34.19 -1.03 34.94
N GLN A 111 -35.32 -1.68 34.66
CA GLN A 111 -35.32 -3.01 34.07
C GLN A 111 -34.70 -2.99 32.67
N ILE A 112 -35.04 -2.00 31.85
CA ILE A 112 -34.45 -1.81 30.51
C ILE A 112 -32.92 -1.62 30.63
N LEU A 113 -32.46 -0.79 31.56
CA LEU A 113 -31.03 -0.59 31.79
C LEU A 113 -30.31 -1.85 32.29
N GLU A 114 -30.98 -2.69 33.08
CA GLU A 114 -30.44 -3.99 33.50
C GLU A 114 -30.31 -4.94 32.30
N GLU A 115 -31.32 -4.99 31.42
CA GLU A 115 -31.30 -5.79 30.17
C GLU A 115 -30.21 -5.29 29.20
N GLU A 116 -30.06 -3.97 29.00
CA GLU A 116 -29.01 -3.38 28.17
C GLU A 116 -27.59 -3.65 28.73
N ASN A 117 -27.43 -3.63 30.06
CA ASN A 117 -26.16 -3.96 30.69
C ASN A 117 -25.81 -5.45 30.51
N GLU A 118 -26.79 -6.35 30.61
CA GLU A 118 -26.58 -7.78 30.31
C GLU A 118 -26.18 -7.99 28.85
N GLU A 119 -26.84 -7.31 27.90
CA GLU A 119 -26.47 -7.37 26.49
C GLU A 119 -25.05 -6.86 26.23
N MET A 120 -24.67 -5.74 26.86
CA MET A 120 -23.32 -5.19 26.75
C MET A 120 -22.25 -6.14 27.33
N LEU A 121 -22.53 -6.80 28.45
CA LEU A 121 -21.65 -7.81 29.02
C LEU A 121 -21.47 -9.02 28.08
N ILE A 122 -22.54 -9.46 27.41
CA ILE A 122 -22.47 -10.52 26.41
C ILE A 122 -21.61 -10.08 25.21
N GLN A 123 -21.82 -8.86 24.69
CA GLN A 123 -21.02 -8.32 23.59
C GLN A 123 -19.53 -8.19 23.96
N LEU A 124 -19.22 -7.73 25.18
CA LEU A 124 -17.85 -7.68 25.69
C LEU A 124 -17.23 -9.08 25.81
N GLY A 125 -18.02 -10.08 26.24
CA GLY A 125 -17.59 -11.48 26.28
C GLY A 125 -17.24 -12.02 24.90
N LEU A 126 -18.10 -11.78 23.90
CA LEU A 126 -17.85 -12.19 22.51
C LEU A 126 -16.65 -11.48 21.88
N ASN A 127 -16.51 -10.17 22.11
CA ASN A 127 -15.34 -9.42 21.62
C ASN A 127 -14.03 -9.92 22.24
N LYS A 128 -14.05 -10.29 23.53
CA LYS A 128 -12.91 -10.91 24.18
C LYS A 128 -12.57 -12.26 23.55
N GLU A 129 -13.56 -13.11 23.30
CA GLU A 129 -13.34 -14.40 22.64
C GLU A 129 -12.78 -14.24 21.22
N GLN A 130 -13.22 -13.23 20.47
CA GLN A 130 -12.65 -12.88 19.16
C GLN A 130 -11.21 -12.37 19.28
N MET A 131 -10.90 -11.54 20.28
CA MET A 131 -9.53 -11.10 20.55
C MET A 131 -8.62 -12.28 20.89
N ASP A 132 -9.04 -13.15 21.81
CA ASP A 132 -8.28 -14.34 22.21
C ASP A 132 -8.05 -15.27 20.99
N ALA A 133 -9.05 -15.41 20.11
CA ALA A 133 -8.91 -16.17 18.86
C ALA A 133 -7.89 -15.53 17.89
N HIS A 134 -7.94 -14.20 17.71
CA HIS A 134 -6.97 -13.49 16.88
C HIS A 134 -5.56 -13.51 17.46
N GLU A 135 -5.41 -13.43 18.78
CA GLU A 135 -4.12 -13.57 19.47
C GLU A 135 -3.54 -14.97 19.22
N SER A 136 -4.37 -16.02 19.34
CA SER A 136 -3.96 -17.39 19.04
C SER A 136 -3.59 -17.60 17.56
N GLU A 137 -4.33 -16.98 16.62
CA GLU A 137 -3.94 -16.99 15.20
C GLU A 137 -2.61 -16.28 14.97
N MET A 138 -2.37 -15.15 15.65
CA MET A 138 -1.12 -14.39 15.53
C MET A 138 0.07 -15.18 16.08
N GLU A 139 -0.09 -15.86 17.23
CA GLU A 139 0.90 -16.78 17.77
C GLU A 139 1.22 -17.92 16.79
N ALA A 140 0.20 -18.48 16.12
CA ALA A 140 0.41 -19.52 15.11
C ALA A 140 1.16 -18.98 13.88
N TYR A 141 0.91 -17.74 13.46
CA TYR A 141 1.67 -17.09 12.39
C TYR A 141 3.13 -16.83 12.79
N LEU A 142 3.36 -16.38 14.03
CA LEU A 142 4.71 -16.19 14.55
C LEU A 142 5.49 -17.51 14.59
N GLY A 143 4.87 -18.60 15.07
CA GLY A 143 5.51 -19.92 15.05
C GLY A 143 5.88 -20.38 13.63
N ARG A 144 4.98 -20.18 12.65
CA ARG A 144 5.32 -20.48 11.24
C ARG A 144 6.43 -19.60 10.70
N PHE A 145 6.49 -18.34 11.11
CA PHE A 145 7.55 -17.43 10.70
C PHE A 145 8.90 -17.91 11.24
N GLU A 146 8.96 -18.28 12.52
CA GLU A 146 10.15 -18.88 13.16
C GLU A 146 10.58 -20.15 12.42
N ASP A 147 9.66 -21.07 12.11
CA ASP A 147 9.96 -22.28 11.34
C ASP A 147 10.57 -21.94 9.96
N THR A 148 9.98 -20.97 9.24
CA THR A 148 10.51 -20.55 7.93
C THR A 148 11.86 -19.83 8.03
N GLU A 149 12.12 -19.13 9.14
CA GLU A 149 13.40 -18.50 9.40
C GLU A 149 14.48 -19.56 9.68
N GLU A 150 14.16 -20.60 10.44
CA GLU A 150 15.04 -21.76 10.63
C GLU A 150 15.33 -22.49 9.30
N GLU A 151 14.31 -22.73 8.47
CA GLU A 151 14.50 -23.32 7.14
C GLU A 151 15.40 -22.44 6.25
N LEU A 152 15.24 -21.12 6.31
CA LEU A 152 16.07 -20.16 5.57
C LEU A 152 17.53 -20.19 6.06
N VAL A 153 17.76 -20.31 7.37
CA VAL A 153 19.09 -20.45 7.95
C VAL A 153 19.75 -21.74 7.46
N GLN A 154 19.04 -22.88 7.49
CA GLN A 154 19.55 -24.15 6.98
C GLN A 154 19.90 -24.06 5.48
N ALA A 155 19.02 -23.47 4.67
CA ALA A 155 19.28 -23.28 3.24
C ALA A 155 20.51 -22.40 2.99
N LYS A 156 20.76 -21.38 3.82
CA LYS A 156 21.97 -20.55 3.74
C LYS A 156 23.23 -21.33 4.11
N GLU A 157 23.16 -22.20 5.11
CA GLU A 157 24.28 -23.07 5.49
C GLU A 157 24.61 -24.08 4.37
N GLU A 158 23.59 -24.66 3.73
CA GLU A 158 23.78 -25.54 2.57
C GLU A 158 24.41 -24.80 1.38
N ILE A 159 23.96 -23.59 1.09
CA ILE A 159 24.57 -22.75 0.04
C ILE A 159 26.03 -22.46 0.35
N ALA A 160 26.35 -22.10 1.60
CA ALA A 160 27.74 -21.83 2.00
C ALA A 160 28.63 -23.07 1.85
N ALA A 161 28.12 -24.27 2.18
CA ALA A 161 28.83 -25.52 1.97
C ALA A 161 29.08 -25.82 0.49
N PHE A 162 28.10 -25.56 -0.39
CA PHE A 162 28.28 -25.71 -1.83
C PHE A 162 29.24 -24.67 -2.41
N GLU A 163 29.25 -23.45 -1.89
CA GLU A 163 30.21 -22.42 -2.29
C GLU A 163 31.65 -22.83 -1.95
N GLU A 164 31.88 -23.42 -0.76
CA GLU A 164 33.17 -23.98 -0.36
C GLU A 164 33.59 -25.12 -1.30
N GLU A 165 32.68 -26.04 -1.65
CA GLU A 165 32.97 -27.14 -2.58
C GLU A 165 33.32 -26.63 -3.99
N VAL A 166 32.61 -25.61 -4.48
CA VAL A 166 32.92 -24.95 -5.76
C VAL A 166 34.28 -24.24 -5.70
N GLN A 167 34.62 -23.64 -4.57
CA GLN A 167 35.92 -22.98 -4.37
C GLN A 167 37.07 -24.01 -4.39
N ASP A 168 36.90 -25.15 -3.72
CA ASP A 168 37.85 -26.27 -3.74
C ASP A 168 38.02 -26.84 -5.16
N LEU A 169 36.91 -27.03 -5.90
CA LEU A 169 36.95 -27.50 -7.28
C LEU A 169 37.65 -26.50 -8.21
N ASN A 170 37.41 -25.20 -8.02
CA ASN A 170 38.08 -24.15 -8.77
C ASN A 170 39.58 -24.10 -8.47
N GLN A 171 39.99 -24.24 -7.21
CA GLN A 171 41.40 -24.34 -6.84
C GLN A 171 42.06 -25.56 -7.49
N LYS A 172 41.34 -26.69 -7.56
CA LYS A 172 41.81 -27.92 -8.25
C LYS A 172 41.90 -27.77 -9.76
N ILE A 173 40.99 -27.01 -10.37
CA ILE A 173 41.06 -26.63 -11.79
C ILE A 173 42.27 -25.72 -12.02
N GLU A 174 42.54 -24.77 -11.13
CA GLU A 174 43.66 -23.84 -11.22
C GLU A 174 45.02 -24.58 -11.07
N GLU A 175 45.11 -25.55 -10.17
CA GLU A 175 46.25 -26.47 -10.04
C GLU A 175 46.44 -27.34 -11.30
N LEU A 176 45.37 -27.82 -11.92
CA LEU A 176 45.42 -28.58 -13.18
C LEU A 176 45.80 -27.69 -14.37
N THR A 177 45.39 -26.43 -14.37
CA THR A 177 45.65 -25.46 -15.45
C THR A 177 47.09 -24.95 -15.39
N THR A 178 47.61 -24.71 -14.18
CA THR A 178 49.04 -24.36 -13.97
C THR A 178 49.99 -25.53 -14.21
N SER A 179 49.51 -26.77 -14.18
CA SER A 179 50.31 -27.97 -14.45
C SER A 179 50.42 -28.36 -15.93
N GLN A 180 49.63 -27.80 -16.85
CA GLN A 180 49.59 -28.25 -18.26
C GLN A 180 49.65 -27.18 -19.36
N ALA A 181 49.77 -25.89 -19.05
CA ALA A 181 49.89 -24.87 -20.09
C ALA A 181 51.20 -24.07 -19.99
N SER A 182 52.31 -24.74 -20.29
CA SER A 182 53.53 -24.05 -20.74
C SER A 182 53.43 -23.81 -22.24
N ASN A 183 53.46 -22.52 -22.59
CA ASN A 183 53.69 -21.92 -23.90
C ASN A 183 52.57 -22.02 -24.95
N GLY A 184 51.88 -20.88 -25.18
CA GLY A 184 51.43 -20.56 -26.53
C GLY A 184 50.22 -19.66 -26.78
N PHE A 185 49.59 -19.00 -25.78
CA PHE A 185 48.32 -18.28 -26.03
C PHE A 185 48.13 -16.90 -25.35
N HIS A 186 49.22 -16.15 -25.11
CA HIS A 186 49.17 -14.88 -24.36
C HIS A 186 48.42 -13.70 -25.03
N HIS A 187 47.93 -13.78 -26.26
CA HIS A 187 47.24 -12.62 -26.89
C HIS A 187 45.71 -12.70 -26.88
N THR A 188 45.15 -13.91 -26.88
CA THR A 188 43.69 -14.11 -26.75
C THR A 188 43.27 -14.21 -25.29
N GLU A 189 44.19 -14.61 -24.41
CA GLU A 189 43.99 -14.62 -22.97
C GLU A 189 43.89 -13.18 -22.43
N ASP A 190 44.78 -12.28 -22.86
CA ASP A 190 44.76 -10.85 -22.51
C ASP A 190 43.47 -10.14 -22.97
N GLN A 191 42.93 -10.48 -24.14
CA GLN A 191 41.66 -9.90 -24.62
C GLN A 191 40.43 -10.45 -23.87
N LEU A 192 40.49 -11.69 -23.40
CA LEU A 192 39.42 -12.31 -22.62
C LEU A 192 39.49 -11.89 -21.14
N THR A 193 40.68 -11.64 -20.59
CA THR A 193 40.83 -11.08 -19.24
C THR A 193 40.41 -9.62 -19.19
N ASP A 194 40.73 -8.81 -20.22
CA ASP A 194 40.24 -7.43 -20.31
C ASP A 194 38.71 -7.38 -20.44
N GLY A 195 38.12 -8.22 -21.31
CA GLY A 195 36.66 -8.32 -21.44
C GLY A 195 35.96 -8.86 -20.18
N ASN A 196 36.57 -9.81 -19.46
CA ASN A 196 36.06 -10.29 -18.17
C ASN A 196 36.20 -9.24 -17.06
N ALA A 197 37.26 -8.42 -17.07
CA ALA A 197 37.41 -7.32 -16.14
C ALA A 197 36.31 -6.27 -16.36
N GLU A 198 36.00 -5.95 -17.62
CA GLU A 198 34.94 -5.01 -18.00
C GLU A 198 33.55 -5.54 -17.62
N LEU A 199 33.27 -6.84 -17.83
CA LEU A 199 32.03 -7.48 -17.39
C LEU A 199 31.90 -7.56 -15.87
N ARG A 200 32.99 -7.84 -15.14
CA ARG A 200 32.99 -7.80 -13.67
C ARG A 200 32.71 -6.40 -13.15
N GLN A 201 33.30 -5.39 -13.77
CA GLN A 201 33.05 -4.00 -13.40
C GLN A 201 31.59 -3.60 -13.65
N GLN A 202 30.99 -4.03 -14.77
CA GLN A 202 29.55 -3.85 -15.01
C GLN A 202 28.68 -4.60 -13.98
N LEU A 203 29.11 -5.79 -13.55
CA LEU A 203 28.39 -6.57 -12.55
C LEU A 203 28.45 -5.90 -11.16
N ASP A 204 29.61 -5.35 -10.80
CA ASP A 204 29.81 -4.60 -9.55
C ASP A 204 29.00 -3.29 -9.55
N ASP A 205 28.98 -2.57 -10.68
CA ASP A 205 28.16 -1.36 -10.84
C ASP A 205 26.65 -1.68 -10.74
N LEU A 206 26.19 -2.77 -11.37
CA LEU A 206 24.81 -3.22 -11.26
C LEU A 206 24.47 -3.71 -9.84
N SER A 207 25.39 -4.40 -9.17
CA SER A 207 25.25 -4.83 -7.78
C SER A 207 25.13 -3.63 -6.84
N ALA A 208 25.97 -2.61 -7.03
CA ALA A 208 25.92 -1.37 -6.28
C ALA A 208 24.62 -0.59 -6.52
N ASP A 209 24.14 -0.48 -7.76
CA ASP A 209 22.84 0.13 -8.09
C ASP A 209 21.67 -0.64 -7.45
N ASN A 210 21.74 -1.97 -7.45
CA ASN A 210 20.69 -2.81 -6.86
C ASN A 210 20.68 -2.70 -5.32
N ALA A 211 21.85 -2.64 -4.68
CA ALA A 211 21.97 -2.38 -3.25
C ALA A 211 21.45 -0.98 -2.88
N GLN A 212 21.70 0.03 -3.72
CA GLN A 212 21.19 1.38 -3.54
C GLN A 212 19.66 1.44 -3.68
N LYS A 213 19.09 0.77 -4.69
CA LYS A 213 17.63 0.66 -4.87
C LYS A 213 16.97 -0.09 -3.72
N THR A 214 17.59 -1.14 -3.20
CA THR A 214 17.11 -1.88 -2.04
C THR A 214 17.06 -0.97 -0.80
N LYS A 215 18.08 -0.14 -0.58
CA LYS A 215 18.05 0.90 0.47
C LYS A 215 16.92 1.90 0.27
N GLN A 216 16.69 2.38 -0.96
CA GLN A 216 15.58 3.29 -1.25
C GLN A 216 14.22 2.65 -0.99
N ILE A 217 14.03 1.38 -1.36
CA ILE A 217 12.79 0.63 -1.08
C ILE A 217 12.56 0.55 0.43
N PHE A 218 13.59 0.21 1.21
CA PHE A 218 13.50 0.12 2.66
C PHE A 218 13.17 1.48 3.31
N GLU A 219 13.81 2.57 2.85
CA GLU A 219 13.48 3.93 3.30
C GLU A 219 12.04 4.34 2.95
N LEU A 220 11.55 3.95 1.77
CA LEU A 220 10.17 4.21 1.37
C LEU A 220 9.17 3.39 2.20
N GLN A 221 9.49 2.14 2.53
CA GLN A 221 8.69 1.30 3.43
C GLN A 221 8.58 1.91 4.82
N ILE A 222 9.70 2.35 5.41
CA ILE A 222 9.69 3.03 6.72
C ILE A 222 8.80 4.28 6.67
N LYS A 223 8.93 5.11 5.63
CA LYS A 223 8.09 6.32 5.47
C LYS A 223 6.60 5.98 5.30
N LEU A 224 6.27 4.92 4.55
CA LEU A 224 4.90 4.47 4.37
C LEU A 224 4.30 3.96 5.68
N GLU A 225 5.10 3.26 6.49
CA GLU A 225 4.65 2.74 7.77
C GLU A 225 4.48 3.84 8.82
N ASP A 226 5.41 4.80 8.87
CA ASP A 226 5.29 5.99 9.73
C ASP A 226 4.06 6.83 9.36
N THR A 227 3.79 7.03 8.07
CA THR A 227 2.59 7.75 7.63
C THR A 227 1.31 6.99 7.94
N SER A 228 1.29 5.66 7.78
CA SER A 228 0.14 4.82 8.14
C SER A 228 -0.15 4.87 9.63
N ARG A 229 0.87 4.72 10.48
CA ARG A 229 0.74 4.84 11.95
C ARG A 229 0.28 6.24 12.38
N SER A 230 0.75 7.30 11.72
CA SER A 230 0.30 8.66 12.02
C SER A 230 -1.16 8.89 11.61
N LEU A 231 -1.61 8.26 10.52
CA LEU A 231 -3.00 8.32 10.06
C LEU A 231 -3.93 7.56 11.01
N GLU A 232 -3.51 6.38 11.48
CA GLU A 232 -4.26 5.59 12.47
C GLU A 232 -4.43 6.35 13.78
N ARG A 233 -3.36 6.97 14.30
CA ARG A 233 -3.44 7.82 15.50
C ARG A 233 -4.38 9.01 15.30
N SER A 234 -4.32 9.67 14.15
CA SER A 234 -5.25 10.77 13.82
C SER A 234 -6.70 10.28 13.76
N SER A 235 -6.95 9.07 13.26
CA SER A 235 -8.28 8.48 13.18
C SER A 235 -8.82 8.12 14.57
N THR A 236 -7.99 7.55 15.45
CA THR A 236 -8.38 7.22 16.82
C THR A 236 -8.67 8.49 17.63
N ASP A 237 -7.80 9.49 17.53
CA ASP A 237 -7.98 10.78 18.20
C ASP A 237 -9.24 11.50 17.71
N GLY A 238 -9.53 11.43 16.40
CA GLY A 238 -10.77 11.96 15.82
C GLY A 238 -12.03 11.25 16.32
N SER A 239 -11.99 9.92 16.47
CA SER A 239 -13.07 9.12 17.05
C SER A 239 -13.32 9.45 18.53
N GLU A 240 -12.26 9.55 19.33
CA GLU A 240 -12.36 9.91 20.75
C GLU A 240 -12.88 11.34 20.92
N SER A 241 -12.39 12.29 20.11
CA SER A 241 -12.88 13.66 20.08
C SER A 241 -14.37 13.74 19.71
N LYS A 242 -14.83 12.94 18.73
CA LYS A 242 -16.26 12.82 18.40
C LYS A 242 -17.09 12.28 19.56
N LYS A 243 -16.64 11.22 20.24
CA LYS A 243 -17.34 10.69 21.41
C LYS A 243 -17.42 11.72 22.53
N ALA A 244 -16.34 12.45 22.78
CA ALA A 244 -16.32 13.52 23.78
C ALA A 244 -17.26 14.68 23.42
N MET A 245 -17.25 15.15 22.16
CA MET A 245 -18.16 16.19 21.69
C MET A 245 -19.63 15.73 21.72
N SER A 246 -19.92 14.50 21.29
CA SER A 246 -21.28 13.93 21.37
C SER A 246 -21.78 13.86 22.81
N GLY A 247 -20.91 13.48 23.76
CA GLY A 247 -21.24 13.49 25.19
C GLY A 247 -21.52 14.89 25.72
N GLN A 248 -20.75 15.90 25.31
CA GLN A 248 -21.00 17.31 25.66
C GLN A 248 -22.32 17.83 25.07
N VAL A 249 -22.63 17.53 23.81
CA VAL A 249 -23.91 17.90 23.17
C VAL A 249 -25.07 17.28 23.93
N GLY A 250 -24.98 16.01 24.34
CA GLY A 250 -26.00 15.35 25.16
C GLY A 250 -26.22 16.03 26.52
N MET A 251 -25.14 16.38 27.22
CA MET A 251 -25.24 17.09 28.51
C MET A 251 -25.83 18.49 28.38
N LEU A 252 -25.46 19.24 27.35
CA LEU A 252 -26.00 20.58 27.08
C LEU A 252 -27.48 20.52 26.73
N THR A 253 -27.88 19.56 25.89
CA THR A 253 -29.29 19.33 25.52
C THR A 253 -30.15 19.04 26.74
N ASN A 254 -29.72 18.11 27.61
CA ASN A 254 -30.43 17.80 28.85
C ASN A 254 -30.55 19.01 29.79
N ARG A 255 -29.50 19.83 29.84
CA ARG A 255 -29.52 21.07 30.63
C ARG A 255 -30.50 22.10 30.05
N CYS A 256 -30.60 22.22 28.72
CA CYS A 256 -31.58 23.10 28.10
C CYS A 256 -33.02 22.69 28.44
N ASN A 257 -33.35 21.41 28.30
CA ASN A 257 -34.69 20.90 28.60
C ASN A 257 -35.10 21.17 30.06
N ARG A 258 -34.18 20.97 31.02
CA ARG A 258 -34.45 21.27 32.44
C ARG A 258 -34.72 22.75 32.69
N LEU A 259 -34.01 23.64 31.99
CA LEU A 259 -34.21 25.08 32.13
C LEU A 259 -35.55 25.52 31.53
N GLU A 260 -35.98 24.92 30.42
CA GLU A 260 -37.30 25.15 29.83
C GLU A 260 -38.44 24.71 30.76
N GLU A 261 -38.33 23.54 31.39
CA GLU A 261 -39.31 23.07 32.37
C GLU A 261 -39.45 24.02 33.56
N VAL A 262 -38.33 24.49 34.10
CA VAL A 262 -38.32 25.46 35.22
C VAL A 262 -38.97 26.77 34.78
N ARG A 263 -38.64 27.27 33.60
CA ARG A 263 -39.26 28.49 33.03
C ARG A 263 -40.76 28.34 32.88
N ALA A 264 -41.24 27.21 32.34
CA ALA A 264 -42.66 26.95 32.17
C ALA A 264 -43.42 26.92 33.51
N ARG A 265 -42.86 26.29 34.55
CA ARG A 265 -43.46 26.26 35.89
C ARG A 265 -43.60 27.67 36.49
N GLN A 266 -42.55 28.48 36.40
CA GLN A 266 -42.57 29.84 36.94
C GLN A 266 -43.51 30.78 36.17
N GLN A 267 -43.63 30.60 34.85
CA GLN A 267 -44.61 31.35 34.04
C GLN A 267 -46.04 31.12 34.54
N ILE A 268 -46.40 29.86 34.82
CA ILE A 268 -47.71 29.47 35.37
C ILE A 268 -47.94 30.08 36.75
N GLU A 269 -46.91 30.09 37.60
CA GLU A 269 -46.97 30.69 38.94
C GLU A 269 -47.21 32.21 38.86
N LEU A 270 -46.54 32.91 37.94
CA LEU A 270 -46.75 34.34 37.68
C LEU A 270 -48.16 34.66 37.21
N GLU A 271 -48.71 33.86 36.30
CA GLU A 271 -50.09 34.02 35.83
C GLU A 271 -51.09 33.82 36.97
N THR A 272 -50.84 32.83 37.82
CA THR A 272 -51.66 32.54 39.00
C THR A 272 -51.61 33.70 40.00
N LEU A 273 -50.42 34.19 40.37
CA LEU A 273 -50.25 35.34 41.27
C LEU A 273 -50.90 36.60 40.71
N THR A 274 -50.76 36.84 39.40
CA THR A 274 -51.38 38.00 38.73
C THR A 274 -52.91 37.93 38.78
N SER A 275 -53.49 36.74 38.62
CA SER A 275 -54.94 36.55 38.73
C SER A 275 -55.45 36.79 40.16
N GLN A 276 -54.72 36.30 41.17
CA GLN A 276 -55.04 36.52 42.58
C GLN A 276 -54.95 38.00 42.97
N LEU A 277 -53.92 38.70 42.48
CA LEU A 277 -53.76 40.15 42.67
C LEU A 277 -54.97 40.91 42.15
N ARG A 278 -55.43 40.60 40.93
CA ARG A 278 -56.62 41.23 40.34
C ARG A 278 -57.88 40.98 41.17
N SER A 279 -58.07 39.76 41.68
CA SER A 279 -59.22 39.43 42.55
C SER A 279 -59.19 40.24 43.84
N SER A 280 -58.06 40.24 44.56
CA SER A 280 -57.92 40.99 45.81
C SER A 280 -58.04 42.50 45.61
N GLN A 281 -57.61 43.03 44.46
CA GLN A 281 -57.78 44.45 44.12
C GLN A 281 -59.24 44.81 43.83
N ALA A 282 -60.01 43.91 43.21
CA ALA A 282 -61.46 44.08 43.02
C ALA A 282 -62.23 44.02 44.35
N GLU A 283 -61.87 43.09 45.24
CA GLU A 283 -62.42 42.99 46.59
C GLU A 283 -62.15 44.27 47.40
N LEU A 284 -60.90 44.76 47.39
CA LEU A 284 -60.52 46.00 48.07
C LEU A 284 -61.25 47.23 47.52
N SER A 285 -61.51 47.30 46.22
CA SER A 285 -62.33 48.35 45.62
C SER A 285 -63.78 48.30 46.15
N THR A 286 -64.33 47.09 46.29
CA THR A 286 -65.70 46.87 46.78
C THR A 286 -65.83 47.28 48.25
N VAL A 287 -64.93 46.81 49.12
CA VAL A 287 -64.90 47.17 50.54
C VAL A 287 -64.60 48.66 50.73
N GLY A 288 -63.71 49.23 49.91
CA GLY A 288 -63.46 50.68 49.87
C GLY A 288 -64.72 51.50 49.54
N GLY A 289 -65.52 51.02 48.58
CA GLY A 289 -66.83 51.59 48.27
C GLY A 289 -67.79 51.55 49.46
N GLN A 290 -67.90 50.40 50.14
CA GLN A 290 -68.74 50.24 51.34
C GLN A 290 -68.29 51.15 52.48
N ALA A 291 -66.99 51.26 52.75
CA ALA A 291 -66.45 52.14 53.78
C ALA A 291 -66.76 53.62 53.52
N ASN A 292 -66.80 54.05 52.25
CA ASN A 292 -67.21 55.41 51.90
C ASN A 292 -68.72 55.63 52.12
N ILE A 293 -69.55 54.63 51.83
CA ILE A 293 -71.00 54.68 52.12
C ILE A 293 -71.23 54.80 53.64
N TYR A 294 -70.58 53.97 54.45
CA TYR A 294 -70.70 54.04 55.91
C TYR A 294 -70.20 55.39 56.45
N ARG A 295 -69.10 55.92 55.93
CA ARG A 295 -68.59 57.25 56.32
C ARG A 295 -69.61 58.35 56.02
N GLN A 296 -70.28 58.30 54.87
CA GLN A 296 -71.33 59.26 54.54
C GLN A 296 -72.53 59.12 55.50
N GLN A 297 -72.98 57.88 55.75
CA GLN A 297 -74.08 57.61 56.69
C GLN A 297 -73.78 58.10 58.11
N ILE A 298 -72.54 57.91 58.58
CA ILE A 298 -72.08 58.44 59.87
C ILE A 298 -72.19 59.97 59.88
N SER A 299 -71.68 60.65 58.85
CA SER A 299 -71.77 62.11 58.75
C SER A 299 -73.21 62.62 58.76
N ASP A 300 -74.11 61.94 58.04
CA ASP A 300 -75.53 62.31 57.98
C ASP A 300 -76.23 62.09 59.34
N LEU A 301 -75.93 60.98 60.02
CA LEU A 301 -76.46 60.67 61.35
C LEU A 301 -75.91 61.59 62.44
N GLU A 302 -74.62 61.94 62.41
CA GLU A 302 -74.03 62.93 63.31
C GLU A 302 -74.71 64.30 63.18
N HIS A 303 -74.97 64.74 61.94
CA HIS A 303 -75.72 65.96 61.69
C HIS A 303 -77.14 65.87 62.25
N ALA A 304 -77.85 64.78 61.99
CA ALA A 304 -79.22 64.57 62.48
C ALA A 304 -79.30 64.51 64.02
N CYS A 305 -78.31 63.90 64.68
CA CYS A 305 -78.18 63.92 66.14
C CYS A 305 -77.95 65.34 66.66
N SER A 306 -77.02 66.08 66.06
CA SER A 306 -76.71 67.47 66.45
C SER A 306 -77.92 68.41 66.32
N GLU A 307 -78.67 68.32 65.21
CA GLU A 307 -79.91 69.08 65.01
C GLU A 307 -80.97 68.73 66.07
N ARG A 308 -81.14 67.44 66.37
CA ARG A 308 -82.10 67.00 67.39
C ARG A 308 -81.69 67.43 68.78
N ASP A 309 -80.43 67.31 69.16
CA ASP A 309 -79.95 67.76 70.47
C ASP A 309 -80.14 69.27 70.65
N SER A 310 -79.98 70.06 69.58
CA SER A 310 -80.30 71.48 69.59
C SER A 310 -81.80 71.73 69.78
N ALA A 311 -82.66 70.97 69.11
CA ALA A 311 -84.11 71.05 69.26
C ALA A 311 -84.59 70.61 70.65
N ILE A 312 -83.99 69.57 71.24
CA ILE A 312 -84.25 69.13 72.62
C ILE A 312 -83.91 70.28 73.58
N ARG A 313 -82.70 70.86 73.50
CA ARG A 313 -82.31 72.01 74.34
C ARG A 313 -83.28 73.19 74.21
N GLN A 314 -83.74 73.52 73.01
CA GLN A 314 -84.73 74.58 72.81
C GLN A 314 -86.07 74.25 73.48
N ARG A 315 -86.52 72.99 73.43
CA ARG A 315 -87.74 72.52 74.09
C ARG A 315 -87.60 72.49 75.61
N GLU A 316 -86.45 72.07 76.15
CA GLU A 316 -86.16 72.14 77.60
C GLU A 316 -86.21 73.58 78.11
N LEU A 317 -85.59 74.52 77.38
CA LEU A 317 -85.64 75.95 77.72
C LEU A 317 -87.08 76.49 77.70
N ALA A 318 -87.87 76.13 76.69
CA ALA A 318 -89.28 76.53 76.62
C ALA A 318 -90.11 75.92 77.76
N LEU A 319 -89.90 74.64 78.07
CA LEU A 319 -90.54 73.94 79.17
C LEU A 319 -90.22 74.63 80.51
N ASN A 320 -88.94 74.92 80.77
CA ASN A 320 -88.48 75.60 81.98
C ASN A 320 -89.08 77.01 82.11
N GLU A 321 -89.21 77.76 81.02
CA GLU A 321 -89.82 79.10 81.05
C GLU A 321 -91.34 79.02 81.31
N VAL A 322 -92.07 78.08 80.70
CA VAL A 322 -93.50 77.86 80.99
C VAL A 322 -93.70 77.40 82.43
N GLN A 323 -92.84 76.52 82.94
CA GLN A 323 -92.85 76.10 84.35
C GLN A 323 -92.66 77.29 85.28
N ARG A 324 -91.65 78.15 85.02
CA ARG A 324 -91.38 79.36 85.80
C ARG A 324 -92.56 80.34 85.78
N GLN A 325 -93.19 80.53 84.62
CA GLN A 325 -94.39 81.36 84.49
C GLN A 325 -95.59 80.78 85.25
N LEU A 326 -95.75 79.45 85.23
CA LEU A 326 -96.81 78.76 85.98
C LEU A 326 -96.60 78.94 87.49
N GLU A 327 -95.36 78.83 87.97
CA GLU A 327 -94.99 79.04 89.37
C GLU A 327 -95.28 80.48 89.82
N ALA A 328 -94.91 81.48 89.01
CA ALA A 328 -95.26 82.89 89.26
C ALA A 328 -96.78 83.14 89.28
N LEU A 329 -97.56 82.44 88.44
CA LEU A 329 -99.02 82.54 88.43
C LEU A 329 -99.67 81.86 89.64
N ARG A 330 -99.09 80.75 90.13
CA ARG A 330 -99.50 80.10 91.39
C ARG A 330 -99.24 81.01 92.59
N GLU A 331 -98.12 81.73 92.61
CA GLU A 331 -97.76 82.68 93.67
C GLU A 331 -98.63 83.95 93.67
N SER A 332 -99.10 84.40 92.50
CA SER A 332 -99.90 85.62 92.34
C SER A 332 -101.43 85.44 92.50
N GLY A 333 -101.92 84.22 92.75
CA GLY A 333 -103.32 83.95 93.07
C GLY A 333 -104.31 84.09 91.90
N VAL A 334 -103.84 83.93 90.66
CA VAL A 334 -104.64 84.07 89.43
C VAL A 334 -105.54 82.83 89.20
N ASN A 335 -106.63 83.01 88.44
CA ASN A 335 -107.67 82.01 88.10
C ASN A 335 -107.15 80.57 87.85
N ASN A 336 -107.85 79.58 88.41
CA ASN A 336 -107.52 78.15 88.25
C ASN A 336 -107.55 77.66 86.78
N ASP A 337 -108.38 78.24 85.92
CA ASP A 337 -108.47 77.85 84.51
C ASP A 337 -107.20 78.18 83.72
N THR A 338 -106.55 79.32 84.03
CA THR A 338 -105.26 79.69 83.42
C THR A 338 -104.14 78.77 83.89
N ILE A 339 -104.14 78.37 85.16
CA ILE A 339 -103.18 77.41 85.71
C ILE A 339 -103.38 76.03 85.05
N GLY A 340 -104.63 75.58 84.90
CA GLY A 340 -104.95 74.30 84.24
C GLY A 340 -104.56 74.26 82.76
N ASN A 341 -104.73 75.37 82.03
CA ASN A 341 -104.27 75.47 80.63
C ASN A 341 -102.74 75.40 80.53
N MET A 342 -101.99 76.04 81.44
CA MET A 342 -100.53 75.97 81.45
C MET A 342 -100.01 74.60 81.90
N SER A 343 -100.67 73.93 82.84
CA SER A 343 -100.33 72.55 83.20
C SER A 343 -100.50 71.59 82.02
N ARG A 344 -101.59 71.71 81.25
CA ARG A 344 -101.77 70.96 80.00
C ARG A 344 -100.70 71.28 78.96
N HIS A 345 -100.25 72.55 78.89
CA HIS A 345 -99.15 72.92 77.98
C HIS A 345 -97.80 72.32 78.41
N ILE A 346 -97.52 72.26 79.72
CA ILE A 346 -96.33 71.58 80.26
C ILE A 346 -96.39 70.08 79.97
N GLU A 347 -97.55 69.43 80.13
CA GLU A 347 -97.71 68.00 79.80
C GLU A 347 -97.46 67.72 78.31
N ASP A 348 -98.00 68.55 77.40
CA ASP A 348 -97.75 68.44 75.96
C ASP A 348 -96.27 68.70 75.60
N LEU A 349 -95.63 69.71 76.20
CA LEU A 349 -94.21 69.97 75.99
C LEU A 349 -93.32 68.85 76.54
N SER A 350 -93.64 68.29 77.71
CA SER A 350 -92.93 67.15 78.30
C SER A 350 -93.07 65.89 77.45
N ALA A 351 -94.27 65.59 76.93
CA ALA A 351 -94.50 64.45 76.04
C ALA A 351 -93.68 64.59 74.74
N ARG A 352 -93.66 65.79 74.15
CA ARG A 352 -92.85 66.09 72.95
C ARG A 352 -91.35 66.11 73.22
N LEU A 353 -90.93 66.42 74.45
CA LEU A 353 -89.54 66.31 74.88
C LEU A 353 -89.14 64.84 74.94
N GLN A 354 -89.92 64.02 75.63
CA GLN A 354 -89.68 62.58 75.77
C GLN A 354 -89.65 61.86 74.41
N GLU A 355 -90.55 62.22 73.49
CA GLU A 355 -90.54 61.71 72.11
C GLU A 355 -89.26 62.11 71.36
N ALA A 356 -88.79 63.36 71.54
CA ALA A 356 -87.55 63.81 70.93
C ALA A 356 -86.30 63.13 71.50
N GLU A 357 -86.24 62.93 72.82
CA GLU A 357 -85.18 62.17 73.51
C GLU A 357 -85.15 60.72 73.05
N TYR A 358 -86.32 60.08 72.94
CA TYR A 358 -86.44 58.72 72.41
C TYR A 358 -85.89 58.61 70.99
N HIS A 359 -86.25 59.53 70.10
CA HIS A 359 -85.71 59.56 68.75
C HIS A 359 -84.21 59.89 68.72
N SER A 360 -83.71 60.80 69.55
CA SER A 360 -82.27 61.09 69.65
C SER A 360 -81.50 59.84 70.09
N SER A 361 -82.02 59.10 71.08
CA SER A 361 -81.43 57.84 71.52
C SER A 361 -81.40 56.77 70.40
N GLN A 362 -82.47 56.64 69.61
CA GLN A 362 -82.47 55.72 68.45
C GLN A 362 -81.44 56.12 67.38
N HIS A 363 -81.26 57.41 67.11
CA HIS A 363 -80.24 57.88 66.15
C HIS A 363 -78.82 57.66 66.69
N ALA A 364 -78.60 57.86 67.98
CA ALA A 364 -77.33 57.56 68.63
C ALA A 364 -76.99 56.05 68.58
N GLU A 365 -77.97 55.17 68.74
CA GLU A 365 -77.77 53.72 68.57
C GLU A 365 -77.46 53.34 67.13
N LYS A 366 -78.20 53.89 66.15
CA LYS A 366 -77.89 53.70 64.73
C LYS A 366 -76.50 54.19 64.38
N LEU A 367 -76.10 55.36 64.90
CA LEU A 367 -74.77 55.92 64.71
C LEU A 367 -73.67 55.01 65.27
N ARG A 368 -73.88 54.44 66.47
CA ARG A 368 -72.95 53.44 67.05
C ARG A 368 -72.85 52.20 66.17
N ALA A 369 -73.98 51.65 65.70
CA ALA A 369 -73.97 50.47 64.83
C ALA A 369 -73.25 50.75 63.50
N THR A 370 -73.48 51.91 62.88
CA THR A 370 -72.77 52.31 61.64
C THR A 370 -71.29 52.56 61.86
N ASN A 371 -70.89 53.09 63.02
CA ASN A 371 -69.47 53.26 63.37
C ASN A 371 -68.75 51.92 63.52
N ILE A 372 -69.37 50.95 64.21
CA ILE A 372 -68.82 49.59 64.31
C ILE A 372 -68.66 48.96 62.92
N ALA A 373 -69.67 49.09 62.06
CA ALA A 373 -69.60 48.60 60.68
C ALA A 373 -68.50 49.32 59.86
N HIS A 374 -68.32 50.62 60.03
CA HIS A 374 -67.23 51.36 59.38
C HIS A 374 -65.85 50.90 59.86
N GLU A 375 -65.66 50.69 61.16
CA GLU A 375 -64.42 50.18 61.73
C GLU A 375 -64.07 48.78 61.24
N ALA A 376 -65.06 47.87 61.18
CA ALA A 376 -64.88 46.54 60.59
C ALA A 376 -64.47 46.63 59.11
N ALA A 377 -65.11 47.48 58.31
CA ALA A 377 -64.73 47.70 56.91
C ALA A 377 -63.32 48.30 56.78
N ARG A 378 -62.90 49.18 57.71
CA ARG A 378 -61.52 49.71 57.75
C ARG A 378 -60.49 48.65 58.06
N GLN A 379 -60.78 47.75 59.01
CA GLN A 379 -59.90 46.63 59.33
C GLN A 379 -59.72 45.71 58.12
N GLN A 380 -60.83 45.34 57.46
CA GLN A 380 -60.77 44.55 56.22
C GLN A 380 -59.95 45.25 55.13
N ILE A 381 -60.12 46.56 54.92
CA ILE A 381 -59.28 47.31 53.97
C ILE A 381 -57.80 47.20 54.33
N SER A 382 -57.44 47.32 55.62
CA SER A 382 -56.05 47.19 56.08
C SER A 382 -55.49 45.80 55.78
N GLU A 383 -56.25 44.74 56.07
CA GLU A 383 -55.86 43.35 55.80
C GLU A 383 -55.67 43.11 54.30
N TYR A 384 -56.59 43.59 53.46
CA TYR A 384 -56.47 43.49 52.01
C TYR A 384 -55.29 44.30 51.45
N GLN A 385 -54.99 45.47 52.02
CA GLN A 385 -53.81 46.26 51.65
C GLN A 385 -52.51 45.54 51.99
N GLU A 386 -52.44 44.92 53.16
CA GLU A 386 -51.27 44.13 53.56
C GLU A 386 -51.09 42.91 52.66
N LYS A 387 -52.18 42.17 52.38
CA LYS A 387 -52.17 41.03 51.47
C LYS A 387 -51.76 41.43 50.04
N LEU A 388 -52.26 42.56 49.53
CA LEU A 388 -51.83 43.11 48.25
C LEU A 388 -50.35 43.44 48.25
N SER A 389 -49.84 44.11 49.28
CA SER A 389 -48.40 44.43 49.36
C SER A 389 -47.51 43.17 49.37
N GLN A 390 -47.93 42.10 50.07
CA GLN A 390 -47.22 40.83 50.07
C GLN A 390 -47.25 40.16 48.69
N MET A 391 -48.41 40.13 48.03
CA MET A 391 -48.55 39.57 46.68
C MET A 391 -47.79 40.38 45.63
N GLU A 392 -47.77 41.71 45.73
CA GLU A 392 -46.98 42.59 44.85
C GLU A 392 -45.49 42.30 44.98
N LYS A 393 -44.98 42.14 46.20
CA LYS A 393 -43.57 41.75 46.42
C LYS A 393 -43.26 40.36 45.85
N SER A 394 -44.17 39.40 46.03
CA SER A 394 -44.02 38.06 45.47
C SER A 394 -44.03 38.08 43.93
N ALA A 395 -44.93 38.86 43.32
CA ALA A 395 -44.99 39.04 41.88
C ALA A 395 -43.76 39.78 41.32
N GLU A 396 -43.24 40.79 42.04
CA GLU A 396 -42.01 41.51 41.69
C GLU A 396 -40.80 40.56 41.70
N ASN A 397 -40.68 39.72 42.74
CA ASN A 397 -39.62 38.71 42.82
C ASN A 397 -39.73 37.69 41.68
N ALA A 398 -40.93 37.17 41.43
CA ALA A 398 -41.15 36.24 40.33
C ALA A 398 -40.85 36.87 38.95
N ARG A 399 -41.12 38.18 38.77
CA ARG A 399 -40.73 38.95 37.57
C ARG A 399 -39.22 39.09 37.42
N LEU A 400 -38.51 39.36 38.52
CA LEU A 400 -37.04 39.43 38.51
C LEU A 400 -36.44 38.06 38.17
N GLU A 401 -37.01 36.97 38.68
CA GLU A 401 -36.62 35.61 38.30
C GLU A 401 -36.90 35.32 36.83
N THR A 402 -38.07 35.70 36.29
CA THR A 402 -38.36 35.53 34.85
C THR A 402 -37.36 36.29 34.00
N LYS A 403 -36.99 37.51 34.40
CA LYS A 403 -35.99 38.31 33.68
C LYS A 403 -34.60 37.67 33.73
N SER A 404 -34.25 37.03 34.85
CA SER A 404 -33.03 36.23 34.95
C SER A 404 -33.08 35.01 34.03
N HIS A 405 -34.24 34.35 33.91
CA HIS A 405 -34.42 33.23 32.99
C HIS A 405 -34.49 33.66 31.53
N GLU A 406 -34.92 34.88 31.24
CA GLU A 406 -34.87 35.45 29.89
C GLU A 406 -33.42 35.62 29.43
N GLN A 407 -32.53 36.06 30.33
CA GLN A 407 -31.07 36.04 30.09
C GLN A 407 -30.51 34.62 29.96
N VAL A 408 -31.08 33.65 30.70
CA VAL A 408 -30.73 32.24 30.52
C VAL A 408 -31.20 31.73 29.16
N ALA A 409 -32.38 32.13 28.69
CA ALA A 409 -32.91 31.77 27.38
C ALA A 409 -32.08 32.37 26.23
N GLU A 410 -31.65 33.63 26.37
CA GLU A 410 -30.69 34.24 25.41
C GLU A 410 -29.38 33.43 25.36
N ARG A 411 -28.85 33.02 26.52
CA ARG A 411 -27.67 32.14 26.58
C ARG A 411 -27.94 30.73 26.06
N GLN A 412 -29.17 30.22 26.18
CA GLN A 412 -29.57 28.94 25.59
C GLN A 412 -29.61 29.05 24.07
N GLU A 413 -30.13 30.13 23.50
CA GLU A 413 -30.11 30.38 22.06
C GLU A 413 -28.67 30.49 21.52
N GLU A 414 -27.77 31.13 22.29
CA GLU A 414 -26.33 31.15 21.97
C GLU A 414 -25.71 29.75 22.02
N LEU A 415 -26.06 28.94 23.03
CA LEU A 415 -25.62 27.55 23.15
C LEU A 415 -26.16 26.66 22.03
N GLU A 416 -27.42 26.84 21.63
CA GLU A 416 -28.04 26.12 20.51
C GLU A 416 -27.36 26.47 19.18
N LYS A 417 -27.04 27.75 18.95
CA LYS A 417 -26.22 28.17 17.80
C LYS A 417 -24.86 27.49 17.83
N LEU A 418 -24.20 27.44 18.99
CA LEU A 418 -22.91 26.77 19.13
C LEU A 418 -23.01 25.24 18.91
N ILE A 419 -24.08 24.60 19.39
CA ILE A 419 -24.37 23.18 19.14
C ILE A 419 -24.57 22.95 17.65
N GLN A 420 -25.33 23.81 16.97
CA GLN A 420 -25.54 23.72 15.52
C GLN A 420 -24.22 23.89 14.76
N GLU A 421 -23.38 24.86 15.12
CA GLU A 421 -22.05 25.04 14.54
C GLU A 421 -21.16 23.82 14.76
N LEU A 422 -21.20 23.20 15.94
CA LEU A 422 -20.48 21.97 16.24
C LEU A 422 -21.00 20.78 15.41
N GLN A 423 -22.32 20.65 15.23
CA GLN A 423 -22.92 19.62 14.37
C GLN A 423 -22.52 19.82 12.90
N ASP A 424 -22.51 21.06 12.41
CA ASP A 424 -22.07 21.39 11.06
C ASP A 424 -20.57 21.08 10.86
N MET A 425 -19.74 21.29 11.89
CA MET A 425 -18.34 20.86 11.85
C MET A 425 -18.18 19.33 11.87
N VAL A 426 -18.99 18.62 12.66
CA VAL A 426 -18.96 17.15 12.72
C VAL A 426 -19.35 16.55 11.37
N THR A 427 -20.41 17.05 10.74
CA THR A 427 -20.86 16.60 9.41
C THR A 427 -19.81 16.91 8.33
N LYS A 428 -19.18 18.08 8.37
CA LYS A 428 -18.07 18.38 7.48
C LYS A 428 -16.88 17.45 7.66
N ASN A 429 -16.54 17.11 8.91
CA ASN A 429 -15.49 16.13 9.20
C ASN A 429 -15.89 14.72 8.71
N ASP A 430 -17.17 14.35 8.76
CA ASP A 430 -17.66 13.10 8.16
C ASP A 430 -17.46 13.08 6.65
N ASP A 431 -17.80 14.16 5.96
CA ASP A 431 -17.57 14.29 4.52
C ASP A 431 -16.07 14.20 4.16
N ASP A 432 -15.22 14.86 4.94
CA ASP A 432 -13.76 14.81 4.77
C ASP A 432 -13.23 13.38 5.03
N ILE A 433 -13.74 12.66 6.03
CA ILE A 433 -13.40 11.26 6.30
C ILE A 433 -13.83 10.37 5.12
N MET A 434 -15.05 10.53 4.59
CA MET A 434 -15.51 9.76 3.44
C MET A 434 -14.63 9.99 2.21
N GLU A 435 -14.21 11.24 1.95
CA GLU A 435 -13.33 11.55 0.82
C GLU A 435 -11.93 10.95 1.02
N LEU A 436 -11.38 10.98 2.25
CA LEU A 436 -10.13 10.31 2.58
C LEU A 436 -10.21 8.79 2.43
N GLU A 437 -11.32 8.16 2.86
CA GLU A 437 -11.57 6.73 2.66
C GLU A 437 -11.69 6.38 1.17
N ARG A 438 -12.33 7.24 0.37
CA ARG A 438 -12.41 7.09 -1.08
C ARG A 438 -11.01 7.10 -1.71
N GLN A 439 -10.17 8.06 -1.35
CA GLN A 439 -8.78 8.17 -1.81
C GLN A 439 -7.93 6.98 -1.36
N ARG A 440 -8.12 6.49 -0.13
CA ARG A 440 -7.47 5.28 0.38
C ARG A 440 -7.85 4.06 -0.46
N ASN A 441 -9.12 3.87 -0.76
CA ASN A 441 -9.60 2.75 -1.57
C ASN A 441 -9.09 2.81 -3.02
N GLU A 442 -9.03 4.00 -3.62
CA GLU A 442 -8.40 4.19 -4.94
C GLU A 442 -6.91 3.82 -4.91
N SER A 443 -6.19 4.26 -3.89
CA SER A 443 -4.76 3.96 -3.71
C SER A 443 -4.53 2.46 -3.51
N ARG A 444 -5.40 1.80 -2.73
CA ARG A 444 -5.37 0.34 -2.52
C ARG A 444 -5.67 -0.42 -3.81
N SER A 445 -6.62 0.04 -4.62
CA SER A 445 -6.90 -0.54 -5.94
C SER A 445 -5.73 -0.37 -6.90
N ARG A 446 -5.03 0.78 -6.88
CA ARG A 446 -3.81 0.97 -7.69
C ARG A 446 -2.68 0.05 -7.22
N ALA A 447 -2.49 -0.09 -5.91
CA ALA A 447 -1.50 -1.02 -5.35
C ALA A 447 -1.77 -2.45 -5.80
N ALA A 448 -3.03 -2.91 -5.76
CA ALA A 448 -3.41 -4.24 -6.24
C ALA A 448 -3.17 -4.42 -7.75
N MET A 449 -3.39 -3.39 -8.58
CA MET A 449 -3.04 -3.44 -10.01
C MET A 449 -1.53 -3.57 -10.21
N LEU A 450 -0.73 -2.78 -9.49
CA LEU A 450 0.74 -2.84 -9.56
C LEU A 450 1.27 -4.20 -9.08
N GLU A 451 0.69 -4.80 -8.05
CA GLU A 451 1.04 -6.16 -7.61
C GLU A 451 0.74 -7.21 -8.69
N SER A 452 -0.41 -7.09 -9.38
CA SER A 452 -0.75 -7.95 -10.50
C SER A 452 0.22 -7.78 -11.67
N GLU A 453 0.60 -6.55 -12.00
CA GLU A 453 1.61 -6.25 -13.03
C GLU A 453 2.97 -6.86 -12.64
N LEU A 454 3.41 -6.66 -11.40
CA LEU A 454 4.66 -7.21 -10.86
C LEU A 454 4.67 -8.74 -10.92
N SER A 455 3.55 -9.40 -10.60
CA SER A 455 3.40 -10.85 -10.73
C SER A 455 3.54 -11.28 -12.19
N SER A 456 2.89 -10.59 -13.12
CA SER A 456 3.00 -10.89 -14.55
C SER A 456 4.42 -10.69 -15.09
N GLU A 457 5.12 -9.67 -14.62
CA GLU A 457 6.51 -9.39 -14.98
C GLU A 457 7.45 -10.47 -14.43
N LYS A 458 7.18 -10.97 -13.22
CA LYS A 458 7.91 -12.09 -12.61
C LYS A 458 7.74 -13.38 -13.41
N ASP A 459 6.52 -13.65 -13.89
CA ASP A 459 6.24 -14.79 -14.76
C ASP A 459 6.94 -14.65 -16.13
N ASN A 460 6.93 -13.44 -16.71
CA ASN A 460 7.68 -13.14 -17.93
C ASN A 460 9.19 -13.32 -17.73
N LEU A 461 9.73 -12.88 -16.60
CA LEU A 461 11.15 -13.04 -16.26
C LEU A 461 11.51 -14.53 -16.12
N SER A 462 10.67 -15.32 -15.47
CA SER A 462 10.80 -16.78 -15.38
C SER A 462 10.83 -17.45 -16.76
N ALA A 463 9.96 -17.02 -17.69
CA ALA A 463 9.95 -17.49 -19.07
C ALA A 463 11.24 -17.11 -19.83
N VAL A 464 11.77 -15.90 -19.61
CA VAL A 464 13.03 -15.45 -20.21
C VAL A 464 14.22 -16.26 -19.66
N VAL A 465 14.27 -16.51 -18.35
CA VAL A 465 15.34 -17.30 -17.71
C VAL A 465 15.33 -18.74 -18.23
N SER A 466 14.16 -19.35 -18.40
CA SER A 466 14.04 -20.69 -18.97
C SER A 466 14.44 -20.74 -20.45
N SER A 467 14.07 -19.72 -21.24
CA SER A 467 14.57 -19.58 -22.63
C SER A 467 16.08 -19.40 -22.69
N LYS A 468 16.68 -18.62 -21.78
CA LYS A 468 18.14 -18.44 -21.70
C LYS A 468 18.84 -19.76 -21.42
N ARG A 469 18.35 -20.54 -20.44
CA ARG A 469 18.90 -21.88 -20.12
C ARG A 469 18.86 -22.81 -21.33
N GLU A 470 17.81 -22.75 -22.15
CA GLU A 470 17.72 -23.57 -23.36
C GLU A 470 18.70 -23.10 -24.45
N ASN A 471 18.86 -21.78 -24.61
CA ASN A 471 19.87 -21.22 -25.51
C ASN A 471 21.30 -21.59 -25.08
N ASP A 472 21.59 -21.61 -23.77
CA ASP A 472 22.88 -22.02 -23.24
C ASP A 472 23.19 -23.50 -23.55
N LYS A 473 22.19 -24.38 -23.49
CA LYS A 473 22.34 -25.78 -23.94
C LYS A 473 22.61 -25.88 -25.44
N ILE A 474 21.92 -25.07 -26.25
CA ILE A 474 22.15 -25.02 -27.70
C ILE A 474 23.57 -24.54 -27.99
N LEU A 475 24.03 -23.49 -27.30
CA LEU A 475 25.40 -22.99 -27.39
C LEU A 475 26.42 -24.07 -27.03
N ALA A 476 26.26 -24.75 -25.89
CA ALA A 476 27.14 -25.84 -25.48
C ALA A 476 27.18 -26.99 -26.51
N SER A 477 26.03 -27.35 -27.10
CA SER A 477 25.96 -28.34 -28.18
C SER A 477 26.70 -27.87 -29.44
N LYS A 478 26.58 -26.59 -29.80
CA LYS A 478 27.25 -26.01 -30.98
C LYS A 478 28.76 -25.89 -30.77
N GLU A 479 29.21 -25.58 -29.56
CA GLU A 479 30.62 -25.60 -29.19
C GLU A 479 31.22 -27.02 -29.25
N ALA A 480 30.46 -28.04 -28.84
CA ALA A 480 30.87 -29.43 -28.98
C ALA A 480 30.99 -29.85 -30.46
N GLU A 481 30.05 -29.43 -31.32
CA GLU A 481 30.12 -29.62 -32.77
C GLU A 481 31.34 -28.91 -33.38
N LEU A 482 31.63 -27.68 -32.95
CA LEU A 482 32.80 -26.92 -33.39
C LEU A 482 34.11 -27.61 -33.01
N LYS A 483 34.24 -28.11 -31.77
CA LYS A 483 35.40 -28.90 -31.34
C LYS A 483 35.58 -30.17 -32.18
N LYS A 484 34.47 -30.84 -32.53
CA LYS A 484 34.48 -32.00 -33.43
C LYS A 484 34.96 -31.62 -34.84
N LEU A 485 34.46 -30.52 -35.41
CA LEU A 485 34.91 -30.00 -36.70
C LEU A 485 36.38 -29.57 -36.68
N GLN A 486 36.85 -28.95 -35.60
CA GLN A 486 38.26 -28.59 -35.40
C GLN A 486 39.18 -29.82 -35.35
N SER A 487 38.78 -30.89 -34.65
CA SER A 487 39.53 -32.15 -34.64
C SER A 487 39.56 -32.82 -36.02
N GLN A 488 38.44 -32.77 -36.77
CA GLN A 488 38.38 -33.24 -38.15
C GLN A 488 39.30 -32.42 -39.07
N MET A 489 39.28 -31.09 -38.97
CA MET A 489 40.17 -30.17 -39.69
C MET A 489 41.64 -30.44 -39.38
N SER A 490 41.97 -30.71 -38.12
CA SER A 490 43.33 -31.06 -37.68
C SER A 490 43.79 -32.40 -38.29
N SER A 491 42.89 -33.39 -38.35
CA SER A 491 43.18 -34.67 -38.99
C SER A 491 43.39 -34.52 -40.51
N LEU A 492 42.62 -33.64 -41.15
CA LEU A 492 42.73 -33.36 -42.58
C LEU A 492 44.02 -32.60 -42.91
N HIS A 493 44.38 -31.60 -42.09
CA HIS A 493 45.67 -30.90 -42.18
C HIS A 493 46.85 -31.87 -42.03
N ARG A 494 46.77 -32.84 -41.13
CA ARG A 494 47.79 -33.89 -40.98
C ARG A 494 47.90 -34.74 -42.25
N LYS A 495 46.77 -35.20 -42.80
CA LYS A 495 46.75 -35.96 -44.07
C LYS A 495 47.29 -35.14 -45.25
N TYR A 496 46.96 -33.85 -45.32
CA TYR A 496 47.48 -32.96 -46.35
C TYR A 496 48.99 -32.80 -46.22
N ARG A 497 49.51 -32.58 -45.01
CA ARG A 497 50.96 -32.49 -44.73
C ARG A 497 51.70 -33.77 -45.12
N ASP A 498 51.16 -34.95 -44.81
CA ASP A 498 51.74 -36.23 -45.18
C ASP A 498 51.73 -36.44 -46.71
N PHE A 499 50.69 -35.96 -47.40
CA PHE A 499 50.62 -35.99 -48.86
C PHE A 499 51.66 -35.08 -49.48
N THR A 500 51.83 -33.85 -48.98
CA THR A 500 52.85 -32.91 -49.45
C THR A 500 54.26 -33.47 -49.25
N GLN A 501 54.56 -34.05 -48.09
CA GLN A 501 55.87 -34.69 -47.85
C GLN A 501 56.15 -35.87 -48.80
N LYS A 502 55.13 -36.68 -49.12
CA LYS A 502 55.25 -37.76 -50.11
C LYS A 502 55.47 -37.22 -51.53
N GLN A 503 54.85 -36.10 -51.87
CA GLN A 503 55.04 -35.44 -53.15
C GLN A 503 56.47 -34.87 -53.26
N ASP A 504 56.95 -34.19 -52.23
CA ASP A 504 58.32 -33.66 -52.16
C ASP A 504 59.37 -34.79 -52.26
N ALA A 505 59.12 -35.94 -51.63
CA ALA A 505 60.00 -37.11 -51.73
C ALA A 505 60.06 -37.68 -53.16
N LYS A 506 58.92 -37.70 -53.88
CA LYS A 506 58.88 -38.12 -55.30
C LYS A 506 59.59 -37.11 -56.20
N ASP A 507 59.41 -35.82 -55.96
CA ASP A 507 60.07 -34.78 -56.76
C ASP A 507 61.59 -34.81 -56.57
N GLN A 508 62.06 -35.05 -55.34
CA GLN A 508 63.48 -35.32 -55.07
C GLN A 508 63.99 -36.59 -55.76
N GLN A 509 63.18 -37.64 -55.85
CA GLN A 509 63.54 -38.86 -56.57
C GLN A 509 63.68 -38.59 -58.08
N PHE A 510 62.73 -37.87 -58.68
CA PHE A 510 62.83 -37.46 -60.09
C PHE A 510 64.03 -36.56 -60.35
N HIS A 511 64.37 -35.64 -59.44
CA HIS A 511 65.55 -34.80 -59.59
C HIS A 511 66.85 -35.62 -59.58
N ARG A 512 66.96 -36.66 -58.75
CA ARG A 512 68.11 -37.57 -58.75
C ARG A 512 68.20 -38.39 -60.03
N GLU A 513 67.07 -38.84 -60.55
CA GLU A 513 67.01 -39.62 -61.79
C GLU A 513 67.36 -38.78 -63.01
N ILE A 514 66.87 -37.54 -63.08
CA ILE A 514 67.26 -36.55 -64.11
C ILE A 514 68.76 -36.24 -64.03
N ALA A 515 69.33 -36.08 -62.83
CA ALA A 515 70.76 -35.85 -62.66
C ALA A 515 71.61 -37.03 -63.16
N SER A 516 71.19 -38.27 -62.86
CA SER A 516 71.83 -39.48 -63.37
C SER A 516 71.76 -39.59 -64.89
N MET A 517 70.60 -39.29 -65.47
CA MET A 517 70.42 -39.27 -66.93
C MET A 517 71.26 -38.19 -67.62
N ARG A 518 71.40 -37.00 -67.01
CA ARG A 518 72.28 -35.95 -67.52
C ARG A 518 73.74 -36.39 -67.53
N GLN A 519 74.21 -37.00 -66.45
CA GLN A 519 75.59 -37.51 -66.35
C GLN A 519 75.86 -38.63 -67.38
N ALA A 520 74.87 -39.49 -67.64
CA ALA A 520 74.95 -40.51 -68.69
C ALA A 520 74.98 -39.89 -70.10
N ALA A 521 74.23 -38.81 -70.33
CA ALA A 521 74.24 -38.07 -71.59
C ALA A 521 75.58 -37.36 -71.82
N GLU A 522 76.18 -36.76 -70.79
CA GLU A 522 77.51 -36.15 -70.87
C GLU A 522 78.59 -37.18 -71.22
N ARG A 523 78.59 -38.36 -70.58
CA ARG A 523 79.51 -39.46 -70.94
C ARG A 523 79.34 -39.92 -72.39
N ARG A 524 78.09 -39.94 -72.90
CA ARG A 524 77.82 -40.25 -74.31
C ARG A 524 78.33 -39.13 -75.23
N ASN A 525 78.17 -37.86 -74.87
CA ASN A 525 78.72 -36.74 -75.64
C ASN A 525 80.24 -36.74 -75.66
N GLU A 526 80.91 -37.08 -74.56
CA GLU A 526 82.37 -37.26 -74.53
C GLU A 526 82.81 -38.40 -75.46
N ARG A 527 82.05 -39.50 -75.50
CA ARG A 527 82.27 -40.62 -76.42
C ARG A 527 82.06 -40.21 -77.87
N ILE A 528 81.02 -39.44 -78.17
CA ILE A 528 80.76 -38.90 -79.52
C ILE A 528 81.90 -37.98 -79.93
N ASN A 529 82.34 -37.05 -79.06
CA ASN A 529 83.44 -36.15 -79.34
C ASN A 529 84.77 -36.89 -79.58
N SER A 530 85.03 -38.00 -78.87
CA SER A 530 86.24 -38.80 -79.11
C SER A 530 86.15 -39.56 -80.44
N LEU A 531 84.98 -40.11 -80.77
CA LEU A 531 84.73 -40.77 -82.06
C LEU A 531 84.78 -39.77 -83.22
N GLU A 532 84.29 -38.54 -83.05
CA GLU A 532 84.42 -37.48 -84.04
C GLU A 532 85.88 -37.06 -84.27
N LYS A 533 86.69 -37.01 -83.21
CA LYS A 533 88.14 -36.78 -83.35
C LYS A 533 88.82 -37.91 -84.12
N GLN A 534 88.45 -39.15 -83.83
CA GLN A 534 88.95 -40.32 -84.57
C GLN A 534 88.48 -40.32 -86.03
N LEU A 535 87.24 -39.94 -86.30
CA LEU A 535 86.73 -39.78 -87.67
C LEU A 535 87.44 -38.65 -88.41
N ARG A 536 87.73 -37.53 -87.75
CA ARG A 536 88.52 -36.44 -88.33
C ARG A 536 89.96 -36.89 -88.64
N SER A 537 90.62 -37.62 -87.74
CA SER A 537 91.97 -38.14 -88.01
C SER A 537 91.97 -39.15 -89.15
N LEU A 538 91.01 -40.08 -89.17
CA LEU A 538 90.85 -41.05 -90.25
C LEU A 538 90.47 -40.37 -91.58
N THR A 539 89.71 -39.28 -91.56
CA THR A 539 89.38 -38.51 -92.77
C THR A 539 90.62 -37.80 -93.30
N ILE A 540 91.47 -37.26 -92.42
CA ILE A 540 92.76 -36.67 -92.80
C ILE A 540 93.69 -37.75 -93.37
N GLU A 541 93.80 -38.92 -92.74
CA GLU A 541 94.58 -40.06 -93.23
C GLU A 541 94.03 -40.63 -94.55
N LEU A 542 92.72 -40.68 -94.71
CA LEU A 542 92.11 -41.11 -95.97
C LEU A 542 92.38 -40.07 -97.06
N SER A 543 92.30 -38.77 -96.76
CA SER A 543 92.63 -37.71 -97.71
C SER A 543 94.11 -37.72 -98.11
N SER A 544 95.02 -37.99 -97.17
CA SER A 544 96.46 -38.11 -97.46
C SER A 544 96.76 -39.37 -98.26
N SER A 545 96.12 -40.50 -97.97
CA SER A 545 96.22 -41.73 -98.74
C SER A 545 95.61 -41.58 -100.14
N LYS A 546 94.52 -40.82 -100.28
CA LYS A 546 93.91 -40.48 -101.58
C LYS A 546 94.80 -39.56 -102.41
N HIS A 547 95.45 -38.56 -101.80
CA HIS A 547 96.46 -37.73 -102.47
C HIS A 547 97.71 -38.54 -102.85
N LEU A 548 98.11 -39.50 -102.03
CA LEU A 548 99.23 -40.40 -102.34
C LEU A 548 98.88 -41.36 -103.48
N LEU A 549 97.64 -41.86 -103.51
CA LEU A 549 97.12 -42.70 -104.60
C LEU A 549 97.01 -41.92 -105.90
N VAL A 550 96.52 -40.68 -105.88
CA VAL A 550 96.48 -39.81 -107.07
C VAL A 550 97.90 -39.50 -107.56
N SER A 551 98.84 -39.21 -106.66
CA SER A 551 100.26 -39.02 -107.01
C SER A 551 100.88 -40.29 -107.61
N LYS A 552 100.53 -41.47 -107.09
CA LYS A 552 100.98 -42.76 -107.64
C LYS A 552 100.27 -43.14 -108.94
N ASP A 553 99.03 -42.72 -109.15
CA ASP A 553 98.31 -42.85 -110.43
C ASP A 553 98.90 -41.93 -111.50
N ASP A 554 99.32 -40.72 -111.12
CA ASP A 554 100.04 -39.79 -112.02
C ASP A 554 101.44 -40.33 -112.37
N GLU A 555 102.13 -40.99 -111.43
CA GLU A 555 103.38 -41.72 -111.70
C GLU A 555 103.13 -42.97 -112.55
N LEU A 556 102.05 -43.72 -112.31
CA LEU A 556 101.68 -44.90 -113.13
C LEU A 556 101.25 -44.52 -114.54
N GLN A 557 100.58 -43.37 -114.73
CA GLN A 557 100.28 -42.82 -116.04
C GLN A 557 101.55 -42.36 -116.76
N ARG A 558 102.47 -41.68 -116.07
CA ARG A 558 103.78 -41.33 -116.66
C ARG A 558 104.58 -42.56 -117.05
N VAL A 559 104.66 -43.55 -116.15
CA VAL A 559 105.38 -44.79 -116.40
C VAL A 559 104.68 -45.60 -117.49
N SER A 560 103.35 -45.64 -117.57
CA SER A 560 102.63 -46.27 -118.70
C SER A 560 102.96 -45.61 -120.02
N ILE A 561 102.98 -44.28 -120.08
CA ILE A 561 103.33 -43.52 -121.30
C ILE A 561 104.80 -43.78 -121.67
N GLU A 562 105.71 -43.85 -120.72
CA GLU A 562 107.13 -44.19 -120.96
C GLU A 562 107.32 -45.65 -121.40
N LEU A 563 106.58 -46.60 -120.82
CA LEU A 563 106.63 -48.02 -121.17
C LEU A 563 106.03 -48.27 -122.57
N GLU A 564 105.02 -47.51 -122.96
CA GLU A 564 104.41 -47.56 -124.28
C GLU A 564 105.32 -46.93 -125.35
N ASN A 565 106.03 -45.85 -125.00
CA ASN A 565 107.07 -45.27 -125.85
C ASN A 565 108.30 -46.19 -126.02
N VAL A 566 108.74 -46.87 -124.95
CA VAL A 566 109.84 -47.84 -125.01
C VAL A 566 109.42 -49.11 -125.77
N ARG A 567 108.17 -49.57 -125.65
CA ARG A 567 107.63 -50.67 -126.46
C ARG A 567 107.49 -50.30 -127.94
N ALA A 568 107.11 -49.07 -128.26
CA ALA A 568 107.04 -48.57 -129.63
C ALA A 568 108.42 -48.44 -130.30
N GLU A 569 109.45 -48.03 -129.54
CA GLU A 569 110.85 -47.98 -129.99
C GLU A 569 111.48 -49.37 -130.13
N GLN A 570 111.20 -50.29 -129.19
CA GLN A 570 111.69 -51.67 -129.25
C GLN A 570 111.03 -52.45 -130.40
N LEU A 571 109.73 -52.27 -130.69
CA LEU A 571 109.10 -52.96 -131.83
C LEU A 571 109.70 -52.55 -133.19
N LYS A 572 110.10 -51.27 -133.35
CA LYS A 572 110.78 -50.79 -134.57
C LYS A 572 112.20 -51.31 -134.73
N THR A 573 112.91 -51.53 -133.63
CA THR A 573 114.29 -52.05 -133.65
C THR A 573 114.34 -53.57 -133.79
N THR A 574 113.43 -54.33 -133.15
CA THR A 574 113.41 -55.80 -133.28
C THR A 574 112.84 -56.28 -134.63
N GLN A 575 112.05 -55.46 -135.33
CA GLN A 575 111.64 -55.74 -136.73
C GLN A 575 112.79 -55.46 -137.74
N ARG A 576 113.76 -54.62 -137.37
CA ARG A 576 115.05 -54.47 -138.08
C ARG A 576 116.01 -55.63 -137.80
N VAL A 577 115.94 -56.25 -136.62
CA VAL A 577 116.71 -57.47 -136.30
C VAL A 577 116.31 -58.66 -137.18
N THR A 578 115.06 -58.76 -137.63
CA THR A 578 114.57 -59.98 -138.30
C THR A 578 114.69 -59.95 -139.84
N SER A 579 114.88 -58.78 -140.46
CA SER A 579 114.95 -58.67 -141.92
C SER A 579 116.38 -58.57 -142.47
N GLN A 580 117.36 -58.21 -141.63
CA GLN A 580 118.78 -58.13 -142.04
C GLN A 580 119.60 -59.38 -141.71
N VAL A 581 119.06 -60.33 -140.95
CA VAL A 581 119.72 -61.62 -140.65
C VAL A 581 119.34 -62.71 -141.65
N LEU A 582 118.30 -62.50 -142.47
CA LEU A 582 117.78 -63.54 -143.38
C LEU A 582 118.09 -63.35 -144.87
N ASN A 583 118.92 -62.36 -145.25
CA ASN A 583 119.44 -62.26 -146.62
C ASN A 583 120.94 -61.94 -146.64
N SER A 584 121.72 -62.94 -147.07
CA SER A 584 122.94 -62.85 -147.92
C SER A 584 124.11 -61.99 -147.41
N ASP A 585 125.36 -62.44 -147.30
CA ASP A 585 126.02 -63.65 -147.76
C ASP A 585 127.23 -63.90 -146.85
N LEU A 586 127.47 -65.18 -146.58
CA LEU A 586 128.74 -65.66 -146.05
C LEU A 586 129.84 -65.41 -147.07
N SER A 587 130.93 -64.77 -146.61
CA SER A 587 132.24 -64.97 -147.21
C SER A 587 133.21 -65.55 -146.17
N ARG A 588 134.14 -66.35 -146.66
CA ARG A 588 134.83 -67.47 -146.00
C ARG A 588 135.87 -67.08 -144.93
N GLU A 589 135.97 -65.82 -144.53
CA GLU A 589 137.07 -65.30 -143.70
C GLU A 589 136.73 -65.08 -142.21
N GLU A 590 135.45 -65.13 -141.81
CA GLU A 590 135.07 -64.77 -140.42
C GLU A 590 134.86 -65.97 -139.49
N ALA A 591 135.12 -67.18 -139.99
CA ALA A 591 134.97 -68.44 -139.25
C ALA A 591 136.17 -68.81 -138.36
N GLU A 592 137.24 -68.00 -138.32
CA GLU A 592 138.49 -68.36 -137.61
C GLU A 592 138.94 -67.35 -136.53
N SER A 593 138.13 -66.35 -136.19
CA SER A 593 138.48 -65.41 -135.11
C SER A 593 138.18 -65.99 -133.72
N THR A 594 139.25 -66.44 -133.05
CA THR A 594 139.24 -67.01 -131.70
C THR A 594 138.75 -66.05 -130.61
N ASP A 595 138.82 -64.74 -130.85
CA ASP A 595 138.37 -63.71 -129.90
C ASP A 595 136.84 -63.54 -129.88
N ASN A 596 136.18 -63.77 -131.02
CA ASN A 596 134.71 -63.69 -131.11
C ASN A 596 134.04 -64.88 -130.40
N MET A 597 134.61 -66.08 -130.50
CA MET A 597 134.09 -67.24 -129.76
C MET A 597 134.25 -67.10 -128.25
N ARG A 598 135.35 -66.50 -127.76
CA ARG A 598 135.54 -66.25 -126.32
C ARG A 598 134.56 -65.24 -125.76
N ASN A 599 134.31 -64.15 -126.47
CA ASN A 599 133.34 -63.12 -126.04
C ASN A 599 131.91 -63.66 -125.99
N LEU A 600 131.52 -64.52 -126.95
CA LEU A 600 130.20 -65.14 -126.96
C LEU A 600 130.01 -66.10 -125.76
N ILE A 601 131.04 -66.88 -125.42
CA ILE A 601 130.99 -67.80 -124.27
C ILE A 601 130.90 -67.05 -122.94
N VAL A 602 131.66 -65.96 -122.75
CA VAL A 602 131.63 -65.15 -121.53
C VAL A 602 130.30 -64.41 -121.36
N SER A 603 129.70 -63.94 -122.46
CA SER A 603 128.37 -63.32 -122.43
C SER A 603 127.28 -64.30 -122.02
N LEU A 604 127.33 -65.55 -122.52
CA LEU A 604 126.35 -66.57 -122.18
C LEU A 604 126.45 -67.02 -120.70
N SER A 605 127.66 -67.13 -120.15
CA SER A 605 127.84 -67.54 -118.74
C SER A 605 127.38 -66.46 -117.76
N GLN A 606 127.61 -65.17 -118.05
CA GLN A 606 127.11 -64.06 -117.22
C GLN A 606 125.57 -63.95 -117.24
N ALA A 607 124.93 -64.28 -118.36
CA ALA A 607 123.48 -64.30 -118.45
C ALA A 607 122.85 -65.43 -117.60
N LEU A 608 123.51 -66.59 -117.58
CA LEU A 608 123.09 -67.76 -116.79
C LEU A 608 123.20 -67.52 -115.27
N GLU A 609 124.29 -66.93 -114.81
CA GLU A 609 124.52 -66.61 -113.39
C GLU A 609 123.46 -65.63 -112.82
N ARG A 610 123.09 -64.60 -113.60
CA ARG A 610 122.04 -63.65 -113.22
C ARG A 610 120.66 -64.31 -113.15
N SER A 611 120.39 -65.24 -114.05
CA SER A 611 119.12 -65.98 -114.08
C SER A 611 118.98 -66.91 -112.86
N GLU A 612 120.06 -67.56 -112.41
CA GLU A 612 119.99 -68.40 -111.20
C GLU A 612 119.86 -67.59 -109.92
N SER A 613 120.53 -66.44 -109.82
CA SER A 613 120.43 -65.55 -108.65
C SER A 613 119.00 -65.03 -108.44
N GLN A 614 118.31 -64.62 -109.51
CA GLN A 614 116.91 -64.18 -109.43
C GLN A 614 115.95 -65.29 -109.02
N ARG A 615 116.23 -66.53 -109.42
CA ARG A 615 115.42 -67.70 -109.04
C ARG A 615 115.58 -68.03 -107.56
N ALA A 616 116.77 -67.86 -106.98
CA ALA A 616 117.01 -68.06 -105.56
C ALA A 616 116.23 -67.07 -104.68
N ASP A 617 116.25 -65.77 -105.03
CA ASP A 617 115.53 -64.71 -104.29
C ASP A 617 114.00 -64.92 -104.29
N ALA A 618 113.44 -65.42 -105.39
CA ALA A 618 112.01 -65.71 -105.49
C ALA A 618 111.58 -66.85 -104.56
N ILE A 619 112.42 -67.88 -104.42
CA ILE A 619 112.15 -69.02 -103.52
C ILE A 619 112.24 -68.58 -102.05
N GLU A 620 113.17 -67.69 -101.70
CA GLU A 620 113.32 -67.23 -100.33
C GLU A 620 112.15 -66.33 -99.87
N ARG A 621 111.59 -65.49 -100.76
CA ARG A 621 110.36 -64.72 -100.49
C ARG A 621 109.18 -65.63 -100.15
N LEU A 622 108.95 -66.66 -100.96
CA LEU A 622 107.84 -67.61 -100.76
C LEU A 622 107.92 -68.34 -99.41
N LEU A 623 109.12 -68.66 -98.93
CA LEU A 623 109.30 -69.29 -97.62
C LEU A 623 108.97 -68.35 -96.46
N ARG A 624 109.32 -67.05 -96.55
CA ARG A 624 108.98 -66.06 -95.52
C ARG A 624 107.47 -65.83 -95.42
N GLU A 625 106.78 -65.75 -96.56
CA GLU A 625 105.32 -65.56 -96.61
C GLU A 625 104.56 -66.76 -96.03
N ARG A 626 105.01 -67.99 -96.34
CA ARG A 626 104.41 -69.20 -95.75
C ARG A 626 104.58 -69.25 -94.23
N LYS A 627 105.73 -68.80 -93.71
CA LYS A 627 105.97 -68.73 -92.26
C LYS A 627 105.05 -67.71 -91.58
N ALA A 628 104.90 -66.51 -92.15
CA ALA A 628 104.02 -65.46 -91.62
C ALA A 628 102.52 -65.87 -91.63
N SER A 629 102.09 -66.60 -92.66
CA SER A 629 100.71 -67.12 -92.72
C SER A 629 100.43 -68.19 -91.66
N ALA A 630 101.40 -69.07 -91.39
CA ALA A 630 101.26 -70.09 -90.34
C ALA A 630 101.14 -69.46 -88.93
N ASP A 631 101.92 -68.41 -88.64
CA ASP A 631 101.85 -67.70 -87.36
C ASP A 631 100.51 -66.97 -87.15
N SER A 632 99.94 -66.43 -88.23
CA SER A 632 98.64 -65.75 -88.20
C SER A 632 97.50 -66.73 -87.87
N LEU A 633 97.52 -67.93 -88.46
CA LEU A 633 96.54 -68.99 -88.16
C LEU A 633 96.65 -69.50 -86.72
N ARG A 634 97.86 -69.61 -86.18
CA ARG A 634 98.07 -70.02 -84.79
C ARG A 634 97.50 -69.02 -83.78
N ARG A 635 97.69 -67.71 -84.02
CA ARG A 635 97.11 -66.63 -83.18
C ARG A 635 95.58 -66.62 -83.21
N LEU A 636 94.99 -66.91 -84.36
CA LEU A 636 93.53 -67.03 -84.50
C LEU A 636 93.00 -68.23 -83.69
N GLY A 637 93.67 -69.38 -83.77
CA GLY A 637 93.32 -70.56 -82.96
C GLY A 637 93.37 -70.30 -81.45
N GLU A 638 94.37 -69.57 -80.97
CA GLU A 638 94.46 -69.17 -79.56
C GLU A 638 93.35 -68.18 -79.14
N SER A 639 92.97 -67.23 -80.00
CA SER A 639 91.88 -66.28 -79.73
C SER A 639 90.51 -66.96 -79.65
N VAL A 640 90.25 -67.91 -80.55
CA VAL A 640 89.01 -68.70 -80.52
C VAL A 640 88.97 -69.57 -79.27
N LYS A 641 90.09 -70.20 -78.90
CA LYS A 641 90.16 -70.99 -77.66
C LYS A 641 89.86 -70.15 -76.42
N ARG A 642 90.41 -68.92 -76.32
CA ARG A 642 90.10 -67.98 -75.23
C ARG A 642 88.63 -67.59 -75.20
N PHE A 643 88.05 -67.31 -76.37
CA PHE A 643 86.64 -66.92 -76.48
C PHE A 643 85.68 -67.98 -75.94
N TYR A 644 85.91 -69.25 -76.28
CA TYR A 644 85.11 -70.35 -75.76
C TYR A 644 85.41 -70.67 -74.27
N SER A 645 86.64 -70.44 -73.79
CA SER A 645 86.94 -70.54 -72.35
C SER A 645 86.20 -69.47 -71.53
N THR A 646 86.01 -68.26 -72.05
CA THR A 646 85.24 -67.20 -71.37
C THR A 646 83.72 -67.44 -71.37
N LEU A 647 83.17 -68.07 -72.41
CA LEU A 647 81.73 -68.39 -72.46
C LEU A 647 81.34 -69.56 -71.55
N SER A 648 82.30 -70.42 -71.17
CA SER A 648 82.04 -71.61 -70.34
C SER A 648 82.05 -71.35 -68.81
N CYS A 649 82.35 -70.13 -68.34
CA CYS A 649 82.49 -69.82 -66.89
C CYS A 649 81.49 -68.77 -66.33
N GLY A 650 80.45 -68.37 -67.07
CA GLY A 650 79.48 -67.36 -66.62
C GLY A 650 78.14 -67.88 -66.08
N SER A 651 77.86 -69.17 -66.21
CA SER A 651 76.67 -69.82 -65.65
C SER A 651 76.89 -70.18 -64.17
N GLY A 652 76.67 -69.21 -63.28
CA GLY A 652 76.61 -69.45 -61.84
C GLY A 652 77.00 -68.26 -60.99
N SER A 653 76.05 -67.38 -60.67
CA SER A 653 75.75 -67.08 -59.26
C SER A 653 74.52 -66.17 -59.14
N SER A 654 73.61 -66.65 -58.33
CA SER A 654 72.46 -66.04 -57.69
C SER A 654 72.80 -64.94 -56.69
N ILE A 655 71.76 -64.16 -56.36
CA ILE A 655 71.58 -63.14 -55.31
C ILE A 655 71.76 -61.70 -55.80
#